data_AF-A0A9N9E641-F1
#
_entry.id   AF-A0A9N9E641-F1
#
_cell.length_a   1.000
_cell.length_b   1.000
_cell.length_c   1.000
_cell.angle_alpha   90.00
_cell.angle_beta   90.00
_cell.angle_gamma   90.00
#
_symmetry.space_group_name_H-M   'P 1'
#
loop_
_entity.id
_entity.type
_entity.pdbx_description
1 polymer ?
#
loop_
_entity_poly.entity_id
_entity_poly.type
_entity_poly.pdbx_seq_one_letter_code
_entity_poly.pdbx_strand_id
1 'polypeptide(L)'
;MNNTENATEKQDTIDGTDSTTSGNDNSKKPPNDTIEGVLDSSDAITGLTQSTITIVSDTVASLGSTIELPFTKFFPLIGDVASIFRELVDIYQTAEHNKRICGVLLDRVGAAEAAVRNLDIRRDDNRQFFTERNYIIFRKFIGVIKRIKNFANEISQITGLRKYLQAKSISQTFNELTTDFDGYMRSLSFSITIENQIQAEKDRQVLKEDTEALKQFLDKIDGGITDMDHKINIVIEEVYALKSTFERQQKAHHDQCPITEIVADELLKAEDYFPPETVRGKVVKRTRRADMVKLAFKEVSVQRLPHDMRDNIHAQVTILKRIRDSQEITRFFGLAKENDLLYLVTEWAEFGNLKEYYTKYQVDLDLKLNFALEVSRGLNFLASVQILHHDIRSDNVLITVDKHAKIANFGLSRGFTDATRNIKAGIQNVRYMAPEKFLDPNYKYDIKCEVYSFGMLLWEIAELRIPYKDETDILVIRDLVAKNHYRESFSHGGVPKEWKDLVKAAWNQDPKFRPAFTEMFLVLQKLREKNSPPRCSPSLSPDDSIDDEFNDQAIPINFAEFGDISVEEAIKEYRSKNGNKQNAWKCFEAHANAGDITAKYWKAYFLYYNILNWPESTRKERFEEAAKLFKEAADGDMEEAQLRYGNCLFKGEGTPKDMAKAAEYFKKAADNGNLTAMYNIGNIYYHGYGVKRDLVEGERFLKLAAYRQQALAVKMCKQKNIVL
;
A
#
# COMPACT_ATOMS: atom_id res chain seq x y z
N MET A 1 -20.61 -52.65 -14.45
CA MET A 1 -20.19 -53.39 -15.67
C MET A 1 -19.30 -52.42 -16.43
N ASN A 2 -17.99 -52.38 -16.17
CA ASN A 2 -16.97 -53.42 -16.39
C ASN A 2 -16.69 -53.58 -17.89
N ASN A 3 -15.44 -53.55 -18.39
CA ASN A 3 -14.15 -53.29 -17.73
C ASN A 3 -13.05 -52.96 -18.79
N THR A 4 -11.86 -52.53 -18.35
CA THR A 4 -10.46 -52.81 -18.85
C THR A 4 -10.19 -53.25 -20.31
N GLU A 5 -9.03 -53.06 -20.95
CA GLU A 5 -7.77 -52.30 -20.78
C GLU A 5 -6.89 -52.64 -22.01
N ASN A 6 -5.96 -51.74 -22.41
CA ASN A 6 -4.70 -52.07 -23.13
C ASN A 6 -4.79 -52.84 -24.49
N ALA A 7 -3.70 -53.13 -25.20
CA ALA A 7 -2.63 -52.26 -25.72
C ALA A 7 -1.84 -53.04 -26.81
N THR A 8 -1.15 -52.35 -27.74
CA THR A 8 -0.06 -52.87 -28.62
C THR A 8 -0.41 -54.02 -29.61
N GLU A 9 0.30 -54.30 -30.71
CA GLU A 9 1.21 -53.58 -31.64
C GLU A 9 1.53 -54.56 -32.83
N LYS A 10 2.19 -54.07 -33.91
CA LYS A 10 2.76 -54.85 -35.04
C LYS A 10 1.72 -55.40 -36.06
N GLN A 11 2.05 -55.76 -37.31
CA GLN A 11 3.32 -56.05 -38.05
C GLN A 11 3.21 -55.49 -39.51
N ASP A 12 4.17 -55.49 -40.45
CA ASP A 12 5.57 -56.01 -40.60
C ASP A 12 6.53 -54.85 -41.07
N THR A 13 7.87 -54.86 -41.12
CA THR A 13 9.00 -55.82 -41.34
C THR A 13 9.40 -56.06 -42.82
N ILE A 14 10.68 -56.44 -43.07
CA ILE A 14 11.40 -56.61 -44.38
C ILE A 14 11.63 -55.27 -45.13
N ASP A 15 12.82 -54.85 -45.60
CA ASP A 15 14.26 -55.26 -45.42
C ASP A 15 15.19 -54.03 -45.74
N GLY A 16 16.53 -54.02 -45.79
CA GLY A 16 17.59 -55.04 -45.70
C GLY A 16 19.00 -54.54 -46.16
N THR A 17 20.02 -55.42 -46.12
CA THR A 17 21.39 -55.34 -46.71
C THR A 17 22.24 -54.05 -46.61
N ASP A 18 23.18 -54.06 -45.65
CA ASP A 18 24.65 -53.91 -45.79
C ASP A 18 25.39 -52.75 -46.53
N SER A 19 26.11 -51.96 -45.70
CA SER A 19 27.58 -51.76 -45.73
C SER A 19 28.28 -50.63 -46.54
N THR A 20 28.96 -49.76 -45.77
CA THR A 20 30.32 -49.17 -45.96
C THR A 20 30.86 -48.71 -47.33
N THR A 21 31.21 -47.41 -47.44
CA THR A 21 32.54 -46.84 -47.81
C THR A 21 32.49 -45.30 -47.73
N SER A 22 33.27 -44.62 -46.88
CA SER A 22 34.61 -44.03 -47.11
C SER A 22 34.71 -42.94 -48.21
N GLY A 23 35.09 -41.71 -47.85
CA GLY A 23 35.51 -40.69 -48.83
C GLY A 23 35.47 -39.23 -48.34
N ASN A 24 36.62 -38.69 -47.92
CA ASN A 24 36.89 -37.25 -48.06
C ASN A 24 37.16 -36.95 -49.56
N ASP A 25 36.89 -35.74 -50.05
CA ASP A 25 37.90 -34.66 -50.03
C ASP A 25 37.47 -33.34 -50.72
N ASN A 26 38.20 -32.27 -50.41
CA ASN A 26 38.56 -31.12 -51.25
C ASN A 26 37.49 -30.19 -51.91
N SER A 27 37.24 -29.06 -51.22
CA SER A 27 37.43 -27.69 -51.75
C SER A 27 36.47 -27.09 -52.81
N LYS A 28 35.92 -25.89 -52.54
CA LYS A 28 36.39 -24.61 -53.12
C LYS A 28 35.60 -23.35 -52.71
N LYS A 29 36.37 -22.28 -52.44
CA LYS A 29 36.05 -20.83 -52.50
C LYS A 29 35.79 -20.39 -53.98
N PRO A 30 35.44 -19.12 -54.28
CA PRO A 30 34.79 -18.01 -53.54
C PRO A 30 33.69 -17.37 -54.47
N PRO A 31 33.56 -16.05 -54.79
CA PRO A 31 33.81 -14.78 -54.08
C PRO A 31 32.68 -13.70 -54.18
N ASN A 32 32.85 -12.57 -53.45
CA ASN A 32 32.57 -11.16 -53.87
C ASN A 32 31.15 -10.72 -54.31
N ASP A 33 30.81 -9.42 -54.47
CA ASP A 33 31.44 -8.09 -54.18
C ASP A 33 30.31 -7.15 -53.66
N THR A 34 30.51 -6.26 -52.66
CA THR A 34 30.99 -4.84 -52.75
C THR A 34 30.01 -3.89 -53.47
N ILE A 35 29.65 -2.71 -52.92
CA ILE A 35 30.15 -1.38 -53.35
C ILE A 35 29.54 -0.24 -52.47
N GLU A 36 30.39 0.75 -52.10
CA GLU A 36 30.22 2.21 -51.83
C GLU A 36 28.99 2.82 -51.07
N GLY A 37 29.08 4.00 -50.43
CA GLY A 37 30.27 4.79 -50.07
C GLY A 37 30.07 6.30 -49.72
N VAL A 38 31.14 6.87 -49.13
CA VAL A 38 31.67 8.27 -49.20
C VAL A 38 31.01 9.45 -48.42
N LEU A 39 31.92 10.30 -47.89
CA LEU A 39 31.85 11.68 -47.32
C LEU A 39 31.84 11.75 -45.77
N ASP A 40 32.95 12.01 -45.05
CA ASP A 40 33.89 13.19 -45.01
C ASP A 40 33.26 14.39 -44.23
N SER A 41 33.92 15.13 -43.33
CA SER A 41 35.36 15.38 -43.12
C SER A 41 35.74 15.87 -41.70
N SER A 42 37.01 15.73 -41.29
CA SER A 42 37.80 16.79 -40.60
C SER A 42 39.21 16.33 -40.14
N ASP A 43 40.24 16.93 -40.75
CA ASP A 43 41.64 17.00 -40.29
C ASP A 43 41.81 17.92 -39.05
N ALA A 44 42.95 18.02 -38.37
CA ALA A 44 44.05 17.11 -38.02
C ALA A 44 45.04 17.89 -37.13
N ILE A 45 45.77 17.24 -36.21
CA ILE A 45 46.97 17.82 -35.58
C ILE A 45 48.10 16.78 -35.52
N THR A 46 49.15 17.04 -36.30
CA THR A 46 50.48 16.42 -36.20
C THR A 46 51.25 17.01 -35.00
N GLY A 47 52.25 16.38 -34.38
CA GLY A 47 52.97 15.14 -34.70
C GLY A 47 54.50 15.36 -34.68
N LEU A 48 55.24 14.60 -33.86
CA LEU A 48 56.72 14.52 -33.77
C LEU A 48 57.06 13.11 -33.20
N THR A 49 57.66 12.16 -33.94
CA THR A 49 59.12 11.95 -34.19
C THR A 49 59.99 11.85 -32.93
N GLN A 50 60.97 10.96 -32.76
CA GLN A 50 61.54 9.82 -33.53
C GLN A 50 62.42 9.05 -32.49
N SER A 51 62.58 7.72 -32.48
CA SER A 51 63.52 7.00 -33.34
C SER A 51 63.48 5.49 -33.08
N THR A 52 63.73 4.72 -34.15
CA THR A 52 64.00 3.29 -34.25
C THR A 52 65.20 2.77 -33.43
N ILE A 53 65.10 1.53 -32.93
CA ILE A 53 66.12 0.48 -33.13
C ILE A 53 65.40 -0.77 -33.67
N THR A 54 66.00 -1.43 -34.66
CA THR A 54 65.47 -2.67 -35.27
C THR A 54 66.56 -3.73 -35.29
N ILE A 55 66.34 -4.84 -34.58
CA ILE A 55 67.08 -6.10 -34.72
C ILE A 55 66.06 -7.25 -34.72
N VAL A 56 66.39 -8.36 -35.38
CA VAL A 56 65.46 -9.37 -35.90
C VAL A 56 65.52 -10.69 -35.11
N SER A 57 64.43 -11.47 -35.22
CA SER A 57 64.25 -12.90 -34.88
C SER A 57 64.30 -13.35 -33.41
N ASP A 58 63.22 -14.05 -33.06
CA ASP A 58 63.17 -15.27 -32.23
C ASP A 58 63.59 -15.21 -30.75
N THR A 59 62.73 -14.57 -29.95
CA THR A 59 62.41 -15.09 -28.60
C THR A 59 60.91 -15.30 -28.43
N VAL A 60 60.57 -16.46 -27.88
CA VAL A 60 59.24 -17.10 -27.83
C VAL A 60 58.27 -16.50 -26.80
N ALA A 61 57.00 -16.41 -27.21
CA ALA A 61 55.75 -16.40 -26.41
C ALA A 61 55.30 -15.15 -25.61
N SER A 62 53.98 -15.13 -25.37
CA SER A 62 53.19 -14.18 -24.55
C SER A 62 52.97 -12.78 -25.18
N LEU A 63 51.77 -12.17 -25.15
CA LEU A 63 50.50 -12.55 -24.52
C LEU A 63 49.31 -12.02 -25.34
N GLY A 64 48.33 -12.89 -25.62
CA GLY A 64 47.11 -12.53 -26.37
C GLY A 64 46.06 -13.64 -26.42
N SER A 65 46.20 -14.66 -25.58
CA SER A 65 45.32 -15.83 -25.53
C SER A 65 43.97 -15.51 -24.90
N THR A 66 42.87 -15.86 -25.58
CA THR A 66 41.59 -16.11 -24.92
C THR A 66 41.81 -17.20 -23.88
N ILE A 67 41.71 -16.84 -22.60
CA ILE A 67 41.86 -17.80 -21.50
C ILE A 67 40.61 -18.68 -21.49
N GLU A 68 40.76 -19.92 -21.97
CA GLU A 68 39.78 -20.98 -21.79
C GLU A 68 39.65 -21.28 -20.30
N LEU A 69 38.40 -21.31 -19.82
CA LEU A 69 38.06 -21.62 -18.45
C LEU A 69 37.72 -23.10 -18.32
N PRO A 70 38.15 -23.76 -17.21
CA PRO A 70 37.66 -25.08 -16.87
C PRO A 70 36.13 -25.11 -16.82
N PHE A 71 35.53 -26.04 -17.57
CA PHE A 71 34.08 -26.28 -17.60
C PHE A 71 33.45 -26.43 -16.20
N THR A 72 34.23 -26.92 -15.23
CA THR A 72 33.85 -27.03 -13.81
C THR A 72 33.39 -25.72 -13.17
N LYS A 73 33.81 -24.54 -13.68
CA LYS A 73 33.26 -23.24 -13.24
C LYS A 73 31.84 -22.97 -13.76
N PHE A 74 31.47 -23.53 -14.92
CA PHE A 74 30.17 -23.35 -15.54
C PHE A 74 29.11 -24.34 -15.03
N PHE A 75 29.52 -25.52 -14.56
CA PHE A 75 28.62 -26.55 -14.04
C PHE A 75 27.58 -26.05 -13.00
N PRO A 76 27.95 -25.24 -11.97
CA PRO A 76 26.95 -24.68 -11.05
C PRO A 76 25.98 -23.71 -11.71
N LEU A 77 26.43 -22.98 -12.75
CA LEU A 77 25.61 -22.02 -13.49
C LEU A 77 24.60 -22.72 -14.41
N ILE A 78 24.98 -23.84 -15.00
CA ILE A 78 24.10 -24.73 -15.77
C ILE A 78 23.01 -25.30 -14.84
N GLY A 79 23.39 -25.79 -13.66
CA GLY A 79 22.45 -26.29 -12.64
C GLY A 79 21.49 -25.22 -12.10
N ASP A 80 21.97 -23.98 -11.92
CA ASP A 80 21.15 -22.83 -11.50
C ASP A 80 19.97 -22.60 -12.47
N VAL A 81 20.22 -22.61 -13.78
CA VAL A 81 19.17 -22.42 -14.82
C VAL A 81 18.14 -23.55 -14.76
N ALA A 82 18.59 -24.81 -14.66
CA ALA A 82 17.71 -25.98 -14.57
C ALA A 82 16.95 -26.09 -13.23
N SER A 83 17.38 -25.41 -12.17
CA SER A 83 16.58 -25.23 -10.95
C SER A 83 15.48 -24.20 -11.16
N ILE A 84 15.85 -23.01 -11.62
CA ILE A 84 14.91 -21.89 -11.78
C ILE A 84 13.79 -22.24 -12.77
N PHE A 85 14.09 -22.97 -13.86
CA PHE A 85 13.06 -23.41 -14.80
C PHE A 85 12.02 -24.31 -14.13
N ARG A 86 12.43 -25.27 -13.28
CA ARG A 86 11.49 -26.13 -12.53
C ARG A 86 10.66 -25.33 -11.52
N GLU A 87 11.31 -24.44 -10.76
CA GLU A 87 10.60 -23.54 -9.84
C GLU A 87 9.58 -22.65 -10.58
N LEU A 88 9.87 -22.24 -11.82
CA LEU A 88 8.97 -21.45 -12.66
C LEU A 88 7.82 -22.28 -13.25
N VAL A 89 8.03 -23.58 -13.52
CA VAL A 89 6.95 -24.53 -13.84
C VAL A 89 5.98 -24.64 -12.65
N ASP A 90 6.48 -24.78 -11.43
CA ASP A 90 5.65 -24.90 -10.22
C ASP A 90 4.84 -23.62 -9.98
N ILE A 91 5.46 -22.43 -10.13
CA ILE A 91 4.78 -21.12 -10.10
C ILE A 91 3.70 -21.05 -11.18
N TYR A 92 3.97 -21.49 -12.41
CA TYR A 92 2.99 -21.47 -13.50
C TYR A 92 1.82 -22.42 -13.21
N GLN A 93 2.06 -23.63 -12.71
CA GLN A 93 1.02 -24.59 -12.38
C GLN A 93 0.10 -24.04 -11.28
N THR A 94 0.69 -23.51 -10.20
CA THR A 94 -0.01 -22.95 -9.03
C THR A 94 -0.59 -21.53 -9.24
N ALA A 95 -0.32 -20.87 -10.37
CA ALA A 95 -0.88 -19.55 -10.66
C ALA A 95 -2.41 -19.59 -10.90
N GLU A 96 -3.18 -19.00 -9.98
CA GLU A 96 -4.61 -18.72 -10.16
C GLU A 96 -4.86 -17.51 -11.07
N HIS A 97 -3.91 -16.55 -11.10
CA HIS A 97 -4.03 -15.30 -11.83
C HIS A 97 -2.81 -15.00 -12.71
N ASN A 98 -2.98 -14.09 -13.67
CA ASN A 98 -1.95 -13.65 -14.63
C ASN A 98 -1.23 -14.77 -15.42
N LYS A 99 -1.78 -15.99 -15.43
CA LYS A 99 -1.21 -17.22 -15.99
C LYS A 99 -0.70 -17.10 -17.44
N ARG A 100 -1.29 -16.23 -18.27
CA ARG A 100 -0.78 -15.89 -19.61
C ARG A 100 0.64 -15.30 -19.57
N ILE A 101 0.86 -14.31 -18.70
CA ILE A 101 2.16 -13.63 -18.55
C ILE A 101 3.18 -14.61 -17.96
N CYS A 102 2.79 -15.39 -16.94
CA CYS A 102 3.64 -16.43 -16.38
C CYS A 102 4.03 -17.50 -17.42
N GLY A 103 3.13 -17.82 -18.36
CA GLY A 103 3.41 -18.73 -19.49
C GLY A 103 4.49 -18.19 -20.42
N VAL A 104 4.33 -16.97 -20.95
CA VAL A 104 5.33 -16.35 -21.84
C VAL A 104 6.70 -16.21 -21.16
N LEU A 105 6.75 -15.98 -19.84
CA LEU A 105 7.99 -15.98 -19.07
C LEU A 105 8.58 -17.41 -18.91
N LEU A 106 7.74 -18.42 -18.68
CA LEU A 106 8.14 -19.83 -18.60
C LEU A 106 8.71 -20.33 -19.92
N ASP A 107 8.02 -20.09 -21.04
CA ASP A 107 8.43 -20.53 -22.38
C ASP A 107 9.80 -19.94 -22.76
N ARG A 108 10.02 -18.65 -22.45
CA ARG A 108 11.32 -17.98 -22.66
C ARG A 108 12.43 -18.61 -21.83
N VAL A 109 12.23 -18.83 -20.53
CA VAL A 109 13.24 -19.49 -19.69
C VAL A 109 13.48 -20.94 -20.15
N GLY A 110 12.45 -21.65 -20.63
CA GLY A 110 12.58 -22.98 -21.24
C GLY A 110 13.44 -22.99 -22.50
N ALA A 111 13.33 -21.96 -23.36
CA ALA A 111 14.19 -21.83 -24.53
C ALA A 111 15.67 -21.60 -24.15
N ALA A 112 15.94 -20.78 -23.12
CA ALA A 112 17.29 -20.60 -22.59
C ALA A 112 17.83 -21.87 -21.91
N GLU A 113 17.01 -22.56 -21.13
CA GLU A 113 17.38 -23.81 -20.45
C GLU A 113 17.65 -24.93 -21.47
N ALA A 114 16.89 -25.00 -22.57
CA ALA A 114 17.19 -25.88 -23.71
C ALA A 114 18.51 -25.53 -24.41
N ALA A 115 18.85 -24.25 -24.60
CA ALA A 115 20.15 -23.84 -25.14
C ALA A 115 21.31 -24.21 -24.19
N VAL A 116 21.13 -24.01 -22.89
CA VAL A 116 22.10 -24.34 -21.83
C VAL A 116 22.31 -25.86 -21.70
N ARG A 117 21.26 -26.68 -21.82
CA ARG A 117 21.41 -28.15 -21.91
C ARG A 117 22.21 -28.59 -23.13
N ASN A 118 21.97 -27.98 -24.29
CA ASN A 118 22.73 -28.32 -25.51
C ASN A 118 24.22 -27.95 -25.36
N LEU A 119 24.53 -26.85 -24.67
CA LEU A 119 25.89 -26.45 -24.33
C LEU A 119 26.61 -27.46 -23.42
N ASP A 120 25.91 -28.01 -22.43
CA ASP A 120 26.42 -29.06 -21.52
C ASP A 120 26.67 -30.38 -22.27
N ILE A 121 25.66 -30.87 -23.00
CA ILE A 121 25.72 -32.10 -23.79
C ILE A 121 26.84 -32.05 -24.85
N ARG A 122 27.02 -30.89 -25.51
CA ARG A 122 28.02 -30.68 -26.57
C ARG A 122 29.19 -29.81 -26.11
N ARG A 123 29.58 -29.88 -24.83
CA ARG A 123 30.66 -29.06 -24.25
C ARG A 123 31.99 -29.16 -25.02
N ASP A 124 32.28 -30.32 -25.59
CA ASP A 124 33.54 -30.58 -26.31
C ASP A 124 33.54 -29.96 -27.72
N ASP A 125 32.39 -29.84 -28.38
CA ASP A 125 32.20 -29.05 -29.61
C ASP A 125 32.23 -27.54 -29.30
N ASN A 126 31.71 -27.15 -28.12
CA ASN A 126 31.49 -25.75 -27.72
C ASN A 126 32.65 -25.17 -26.89
N ARG A 127 33.87 -25.71 -26.97
CA ARG A 127 35.02 -25.26 -26.16
C ARG A 127 35.27 -23.74 -26.20
N GLN A 128 35.12 -23.14 -27.38
CA GLN A 128 35.26 -21.69 -27.60
C GLN A 128 34.24 -20.83 -26.83
N PHE A 129 33.14 -21.40 -26.34
CA PHE A 129 32.18 -20.70 -25.48
C PHE A 129 32.75 -20.48 -24.06
N PHE A 130 33.58 -21.37 -23.53
CA PHE A 130 34.01 -21.35 -22.12
C PHE A 130 35.16 -20.36 -21.88
N THR A 131 34.89 -19.07 -22.08
CA THR A 131 35.81 -17.97 -21.83
C THR A 131 35.40 -17.16 -20.60
N GLU A 132 36.35 -16.46 -19.96
CA GLU A 132 36.05 -15.56 -18.82
C GLU A 132 35.03 -14.46 -19.20
N ARG A 133 35.04 -13.99 -20.45
CA ARG A 133 34.02 -13.08 -20.98
C ARG A 133 32.62 -13.69 -20.89
N ASN A 134 32.44 -14.90 -21.40
CA ASN A 134 31.14 -15.56 -21.41
C ASN A 134 30.72 -16.03 -20.01
N TYR A 135 31.66 -16.41 -19.15
CA TYR A 135 31.39 -16.70 -17.74
C TYR A 135 30.76 -15.50 -17.02
N ILE A 136 31.31 -14.29 -17.20
CA ILE A 136 30.77 -13.05 -16.63
C ILE A 136 29.37 -12.73 -17.20
N ILE A 137 29.17 -12.89 -18.51
CA ILE A 137 27.87 -12.65 -19.16
C ILE A 137 26.82 -13.67 -18.68
N PHE A 138 27.18 -14.95 -18.58
CA PHE A 138 26.29 -16.03 -18.16
C PHE A 138 25.86 -15.88 -16.68
N ARG A 139 26.78 -15.46 -15.79
CA ARG A 139 26.41 -15.08 -14.42
C ARG A 139 25.40 -13.93 -14.35
N LYS A 140 25.53 -12.91 -15.23
CA LYS A 140 24.55 -11.81 -15.31
C LYS A 140 23.20 -12.27 -15.87
N PHE A 141 23.21 -13.14 -16.89
CA PHE A 141 22.01 -13.72 -17.48
C PHE A 141 21.18 -14.51 -16.45
N ILE A 142 21.85 -15.33 -15.61
CA ILE A 142 21.19 -16.02 -14.49
C ILE A 142 20.56 -15.03 -13.50
N GLY A 143 21.16 -13.85 -13.28
CA GLY A 143 20.55 -12.77 -12.51
C GLY A 143 19.22 -12.27 -13.10
N VAL A 144 19.12 -12.18 -14.43
CA VAL A 144 17.86 -11.83 -15.12
C VAL A 144 16.84 -12.97 -15.02
N ILE A 145 17.26 -14.22 -15.19
CA ILE A 145 16.38 -15.40 -15.02
C ILE A 145 15.84 -15.48 -13.58
N LYS A 146 16.66 -15.18 -12.56
CA LYS A 146 16.21 -15.07 -11.16
C LYS A 146 15.23 -13.91 -10.93
N ARG A 147 15.41 -12.74 -11.59
CA ARG A 147 14.42 -11.64 -11.58
C ARG A 147 13.10 -12.06 -12.24
N ILE A 148 13.14 -12.76 -13.38
CA ILE A 148 11.96 -13.29 -14.09
C ILE A 148 11.17 -14.24 -13.19
N LYS A 149 11.84 -15.18 -12.49
CA LYS A 149 11.19 -16.09 -11.54
C LYS A 149 10.47 -15.34 -10.42
N ASN A 150 11.14 -14.36 -9.80
CA ASN A 150 10.57 -13.59 -8.70
C ASN A 150 9.36 -12.78 -9.17
N PHE A 151 9.47 -12.10 -10.32
CA PHE A 151 8.36 -11.35 -10.93
C PHE A 151 7.17 -12.26 -11.30
N ALA A 152 7.43 -13.45 -11.86
CA ALA A 152 6.37 -14.43 -12.15
C ALA A 152 5.66 -14.91 -10.87
N ASN A 153 6.41 -15.18 -9.80
CA ASN A 153 5.84 -15.52 -8.49
C ASN A 153 4.98 -14.37 -7.95
N GLU A 154 5.52 -13.14 -7.93
CA GLU A 154 4.83 -11.92 -7.49
C GLU A 154 3.51 -11.71 -8.23
N ILE A 155 3.48 -11.83 -9.57
CA ILE A 155 2.26 -11.60 -10.35
C ILE A 155 1.26 -12.76 -10.31
N SER A 156 1.71 -13.99 -10.04
CA SER A 156 0.84 -15.20 -10.05
C SER A 156 -0.31 -15.15 -9.03
N GLN A 157 -0.09 -14.46 -7.91
CA GLN A 157 -1.01 -14.38 -6.76
C GLN A 157 -1.74 -13.02 -6.67
N ILE A 158 -1.68 -12.17 -7.71
CA ILE A 158 -2.29 -10.83 -7.66
C ILE A 158 -3.80 -10.89 -7.92
N THR A 159 -4.57 -10.85 -6.83
CA THR A 159 -6.04 -10.81 -6.83
C THR A 159 -6.61 -9.40 -6.95
N GLY A 160 -7.81 -9.27 -7.53
CA GLY A 160 -8.65 -8.06 -7.46
C GLY A 160 -8.02 -6.80 -8.06
N LEU A 161 -8.35 -5.63 -7.48
CA LEU A 161 -7.92 -4.30 -7.96
C LEU A 161 -6.39 -4.15 -8.14
N ARG A 162 -5.58 -4.89 -7.35
CA ARG A 162 -4.12 -4.85 -7.42
C ARG A 162 -3.58 -5.23 -8.81
N LYS A 163 -4.28 -6.11 -9.55
CA LYS A 163 -3.95 -6.48 -10.94
C LYS A 163 -4.05 -5.29 -11.90
N TYR A 164 -5.04 -4.42 -11.69
CA TYR A 164 -5.37 -3.32 -12.59
C TYR A 164 -4.52 -2.09 -12.29
N LEU A 165 -4.35 -1.74 -11.01
CA LEU A 165 -3.50 -0.63 -10.55
C LEU A 165 -2.04 -0.85 -10.96
N GLN A 166 -1.54 -2.08 -10.89
CA GLN A 166 -0.17 -2.41 -11.28
C GLN A 166 -0.01 -2.67 -12.78
N ALA A 167 -1.07 -2.65 -13.61
CA ALA A 167 -0.99 -3.08 -15.02
C ALA A 167 0.10 -2.35 -15.83
N LYS A 168 0.28 -1.03 -15.63
CA LYS A 168 1.35 -0.25 -16.27
C LYS A 168 2.75 -0.65 -15.77
N SER A 169 2.90 -0.91 -14.46
CA SER A 169 4.17 -1.33 -13.84
C SER A 169 4.53 -2.78 -14.19
N ILE A 170 3.56 -3.69 -14.23
CA ILE A 170 3.70 -5.07 -14.69
C ILE A 170 4.10 -5.08 -16.17
N SER A 171 3.44 -4.29 -17.02
CA SER A 171 3.81 -4.16 -18.43
C SER A 171 5.22 -3.60 -18.61
N GLN A 172 5.60 -2.54 -17.89
CA GLN A 172 6.96 -1.99 -17.93
C GLN A 172 8.00 -3.03 -17.47
N THR A 173 7.79 -3.65 -16.30
CA THR A 173 8.71 -4.66 -15.72
C THR A 173 8.86 -5.88 -16.62
N PHE A 174 7.76 -6.35 -17.24
CA PHE A 174 7.79 -7.41 -18.23
C PHE A 174 8.61 -7.04 -19.47
N ASN A 175 8.39 -5.84 -20.03
CA ASN A 175 9.14 -5.35 -21.19
C ASN A 175 10.64 -5.15 -20.89
N GLU A 176 10.98 -4.64 -19.71
CA GLU A 176 12.37 -4.52 -19.25
C GLU A 176 13.04 -5.88 -19.10
N LEU A 177 12.39 -6.84 -18.40
CA LEU A 177 12.93 -8.18 -18.17
C LEU A 177 13.09 -8.98 -19.46
N THR A 178 12.13 -8.89 -20.39
CA THR A 178 12.24 -9.56 -21.70
C THR A 178 13.29 -8.91 -22.59
N THR A 179 13.46 -7.59 -22.54
CA THR A 179 14.52 -6.88 -23.29
C THR A 179 15.91 -7.22 -22.76
N ASP A 180 16.10 -7.24 -21.43
CA ASP A 180 17.32 -7.72 -20.78
C ASP A 180 17.64 -9.15 -21.24
N PHE A 181 16.66 -10.06 -21.11
CA PHE A 181 16.79 -11.48 -21.43
C PHE A 181 17.16 -11.71 -22.90
N ASP A 182 16.46 -11.09 -23.85
CA ASP A 182 16.72 -11.20 -25.29
C ASP A 182 18.05 -10.51 -25.68
N GLY A 183 18.53 -9.55 -24.89
CA GLY A 183 19.89 -8.99 -24.97
C GLY A 183 20.96 -9.99 -24.57
N TYR A 184 20.77 -10.71 -23.46
CA TYR A 184 21.71 -11.74 -22.98
C TYR A 184 21.73 -12.99 -23.87
N MET A 185 20.57 -13.46 -24.36
CA MET A 185 20.48 -14.58 -25.31
C MET A 185 21.35 -14.32 -26.55
N ARG A 186 21.23 -13.13 -27.15
CA ARG A 186 22.08 -12.70 -28.28
C ARG A 186 23.55 -12.56 -27.88
N SER A 187 23.84 -12.00 -26.70
CA SER A 187 25.22 -11.81 -26.21
C SER A 187 25.95 -13.13 -25.94
N LEU A 188 25.23 -14.20 -25.62
CA LEU A 188 25.73 -15.56 -25.46
C LEU A 188 25.67 -16.38 -26.76
N SER A 189 25.19 -15.80 -27.87
CA SER A 189 24.95 -16.49 -29.15
C SER A 189 24.04 -17.72 -29.05
N PHE A 190 23.17 -17.77 -28.03
CA PHE A 190 22.17 -18.83 -27.89
C PHE A 190 21.10 -18.65 -28.98
N SER A 191 20.94 -19.67 -29.83
CA SER A 191 20.06 -19.62 -31.00
C SER A 191 18.60 -19.41 -30.60
N ILE A 192 18.04 -18.26 -30.98
CA ILE A 192 16.60 -18.00 -30.89
C ILE A 192 15.94 -18.79 -32.04
N THR A 193 15.31 -19.92 -31.72
CA THR A 193 14.55 -20.73 -32.68
C THR A 193 13.50 -19.88 -33.40
N ILE A 194 13.24 -20.12 -34.69
CA ILE A 194 12.35 -19.29 -35.51
C ILE A 194 10.92 -19.23 -34.94
N GLU A 195 10.46 -20.30 -34.28
CA GLU A 195 9.19 -20.33 -33.54
C GLU A 195 9.07 -19.22 -32.48
N ASN A 196 10.16 -18.89 -31.78
CA ASN A 196 10.18 -17.84 -30.76
C ASN A 196 9.99 -16.44 -31.34
N GLN A 197 10.41 -16.20 -32.59
CA GLN A 197 10.17 -14.91 -33.27
C GLN A 197 8.69 -14.77 -33.68
N ILE A 198 8.12 -15.84 -34.25
CA ILE A 198 6.70 -15.90 -34.61
C ILE A 198 5.82 -15.82 -33.35
N GLN A 199 6.27 -16.39 -32.24
CA GLN A 199 5.60 -16.28 -30.94
C GLN A 199 5.70 -14.86 -30.36
N ALA A 200 6.87 -14.20 -30.42
CA ALA A 200 7.03 -12.82 -29.94
C ALA A 200 6.13 -11.80 -30.67
N GLU A 201 5.76 -12.06 -31.93
CA GLU A 201 4.77 -11.27 -32.67
C GLU A 201 3.34 -11.45 -32.12
N LYS A 202 2.98 -12.70 -31.77
CA LYS A 202 1.70 -13.03 -31.12
C LYS A 202 1.65 -12.52 -29.68
N ASP A 203 2.76 -12.60 -28.93
CA ASP A 203 2.88 -12.06 -27.58
C ASP A 203 2.57 -10.55 -27.57
N ARG A 204 3.17 -9.80 -28.52
CA ARG A 204 2.89 -8.37 -28.74
C ARG A 204 1.42 -8.13 -29.02
N GLN A 205 0.81 -8.94 -29.89
CA GLN A 205 -0.60 -8.80 -30.26
C GLN A 205 -1.54 -9.05 -29.06
N VAL A 206 -1.30 -10.09 -28.27
CA VAL A 206 -2.12 -10.40 -27.07
C VAL A 206 -1.96 -9.35 -25.98
N LEU A 207 -0.74 -8.87 -25.72
CA LEU A 207 -0.49 -7.75 -24.79
C LEU A 207 -1.18 -6.47 -25.27
N LYS A 208 -1.20 -6.22 -26.58
CA LYS A 208 -1.89 -5.09 -27.18
C LYS A 208 -3.40 -5.21 -27.05
N GLU A 209 -3.99 -6.39 -27.26
CA GLU A 209 -5.43 -6.63 -27.10
C GLU A 209 -5.90 -6.46 -25.64
N ASP A 210 -5.18 -7.03 -24.67
CA ASP A 210 -5.47 -6.81 -23.24
C ASP A 210 -5.26 -5.32 -22.84
N THR A 211 -4.38 -4.57 -23.53
CA THR A 211 -4.14 -3.12 -23.30
C THR A 211 -5.14 -2.20 -24.01
N GLU A 212 -5.59 -2.53 -25.21
CA GLU A 212 -6.61 -1.76 -25.94
C GLU A 212 -8.00 -1.99 -25.30
N ALA A 213 -8.27 -3.17 -24.74
CA ALA A 213 -9.43 -3.41 -23.89
C ALA A 213 -9.38 -2.58 -22.59
N LEU A 214 -8.20 -2.42 -21.99
CA LEU A 214 -7.98 -1.53 -20.85
C LEU A 214 -8.22 -0.06 -21.21
N LYS A 215 -7.73 0.41 -22.37
CA LYS A 215 -8.07 1.76 -22.88
C LYS A 215 -9.58 1.93 -23.09
N GLN A 216 -10.24 1.02 -23.80
CA GLN A 216 -11.69 1.12 -24.05
C GLN A 216 -12.54 1.06 -22.77
N PHE A 217 -12.02 0.54 -21.66
CA PHE A 217 -12.64 0.64 -20.34
C PHE A 217 -12.43 2.02 -19.70
N LEU A 218 -11.21 2.58 -19.77
CA LEU A 218 -10.87 3.89 -19.23
C LEU A 218 -11.49 5.05 -20.05
N ASP A 219 -11.43 4.99 -21.38
CA ASP A 219 -12.04 5.94 -22.32
C ASP A 219 -13.58 5.95 -22.23
N LYS A 220 -14.19 4.89 -21.68
CA LYS A 220 -15.63 4.84 -21.35
C LYS A 220 -15.98 5.52 -20.02
N ILE A 221 -15.00 5.76 -19.16
CA ILE A 221 -15.18 6.33 -17.82
C ILE A 221 -14.76 7.80 -17.79
N ASP A 222 -13.80 8.22 -18.64
CA ASP A 222 -13.08 9.47 -18.41
C ASP A 222 -12.84 10.35 -19.63
N GLY A 223 -12.67 11.64 -19.33
CA GLY A 223 -12.22 12.67 -20.25
C GLY A 223 -10.93 13.32 -19.76
N GLY A 224 -9.92 12.52 -19.40
CA GLY A 224 -8.58 13.02 -19.03
C GLY A 224 -7.92 12.30 -17.85
N ILE A 225 -7.33 11.13 -18.11
CA ILE A 225 -6.60 10.33 -17.11
C ILE A 225 -5.38 11.10 -16.58
N THR A 226 -5.29 11.29 -15.25
CA THR A 226 -4.02 11.34 -14.46
C THR A 226 -4.25 11.57 -12.97
N ASP A 227 -5.23 12.40 -12.59
CA ASP A 227 -5.42 12.89 -11.20
C ASP A 227 -6.00 11.83 -10.24
N MET A 228 -6.88 10.94 -10.74
CA MET A 228 -7.54 9.95 -9.88
C MET A 228 -6.59 8.88 -9.34
N ASP A 229 -5.54 8.48 -10.09
CA ASP A 229 -4.58 7.45 -9.65
C ASP A 229 -3.88 7.83 -8.33
N HIS A 230 -3.51 9.10 -8.14
CA HIS A 230 -2.90 9.57 -6.89
C HIS A 230 -3.87 9.54 -5.71
N LYS A 231 -5.13 9.97 -5.93
CA LYS A 231 -6.17 9.99 -4.89
C LYS A 231 -6.61 8.57 -4.50
N ILE A 232 -6.66 7.66 -5.47
CA ILE A 232 -6.86 6.21 -5.26
C ILE A 232 -5.73 5.64 -4.41
N ASN A 233 -4.46 5.90 -4.76
CA ASN A 233 -3.31 5.36 -4.04
C ASN A 233 -3.27 5.84 -2.58
N ILE A 234 -3.57 7.11 -2.28
CA ILE A 234 -3.59 7.62 -0.90
C ILE A 234 -4.57 6.84 -0.01
N VAL A 235 -5.81 6.66 -0.45
CA VAL A 235 -6.82 5.95 0.35
C VAL A 235 -6.54 4.45 0.40
N ILE A 236 -5.98 3.88 -0.66
CA ILE A 236 -5.50 2.49 -0.66
C ILE A 236 -4.33 2.31 0.33
N GLU A 237 -3.39 3.24 0.41
CA GLU A 237 -2.27 3.19 1.36
C GLU A 237 -2.72 3.42 2.81
N GLU A 238 -3.64 4.34 3.10
CA GLU A 238 -4.24 4.49 4.43
C GLU A 238 -4.93 3.19 4.88
N VAL A 239 -5.71 2.58 3.98
CA VAL A 239 -6.38 1.30 4.20
C VAL A 239 -5.39 0.13 4.35
N TYR A 240 -4.31 0.08 3.58
CA TYR A 240 -3.24 -0.92 3.75
C TYR A 240 -2.37 -0.68 4.99
N ALA A 241 -2.18 0.57 5.43
CA ALA A 241 -1.47 0.87 6.67
C ALA A 241 -2.25 0.36 7.88
N LEU A 242 -3.57 0.60 7.90
CA LEU A 242 -4.49 0.00 8.89
C LEU A 242 -4.47 -1.53 8.82
N LYS A 243 -4.52 -2.14 7.62
CA LYS A 243 -4.41 -3.60 7.43
C LYS A 243 -3.07 -4.16 7.91
N SER A 244 -1.96 -3.48 7.66
CA SER A 244 -0.62 -3.90 8.15
C SER A 244 -0.48 -3.80 9.67
N THR A 245 -1.25 -2.90 10.30
CA THR A 245 -1.31 -2.77 11.75
C THR A 245 -2.15 -3.91 12.34
N PHE A 246 -3.28 -4.23 11.71
CA PHE A 246 -4.10 -5.41 12.02
C PHE A 246 -3.32 -6.73 11.86
N GLU A 247 -2.56 -6.91 10.78
CA GLU A 247 -1.73 -8.12 10.55
C GLU A 247 -0.59 -8.25 11.58
N ARG A 248 -0.01 -7.13 12.03
CA ARG A 248 0.97 -7.11 13.13
C ARG A 248 0.33 -7.50 14.47
N GLN A 249 -0.84 -6.92 14.80
CA GLN A 249 -1.59 -7.27 16.01
C GLN A 249 -2.07 -8.74 16.00
N GLN A 250 -2.43 -9.28 14.83
CA GLN A 250 -2.85 -10.68 14.70
C GLN A 250 -1.71 -11.67 15.00
N LYS A 251 -0.47 -11.34 14.60
CA LYS A 251 0.72 -12.14 14.97
C LYS A 251 1.01 -12.08 16.48
N ALA A 252 0.85 -10.91 17.11
CA ALA A 252 1.04 -10.74 18.55
C ALA A 252 0.00 -11.50 19.41
N HIS A 253 -1.14 -11.89 18.83
CA HIS A 253 -2.19 -12.68 19.49
C HIS A 253 -2.23 -14.15 19.03
N HIS A 254 -1.15 -14.68 18.44
CA HIS A 254 -1.08 -16.09 18.05
C HIS A 254 -0.50 -17.01 19.14
N ASP A 255 0.09 -16.43 20.19
CA ASP A 255 0.37 -17.17 21.43
C ASP A 255 -0.93 -17.40 22.22
N GLN A 256 -1.05 -18.60 22.79
CA GLN A 256 -2.32 -19.15 23.25
C GLN A 256 -2.84 -18.47 24.53
N CYS A 257 -3.95 -17.75 24.42
CA CYS A 257 -4.76 -17.35 25.57
C CYS A 257 -6.08 -18.15 25.57
N PRO A 258 -6.29 -19.09 26.52
CA PRO A 258 -7.50 -19.91 26.58
C PRO A 258 -8.79 -19.08 26.73
N ILE A 259 -9.85 -19.51 26.04
CA ILE A 259 -11.13 -18.80 25.98
C ILE A 259 -11.98 -19.17 27.21
N THR A 260 -11.75 -18.47 28.34
CA THR A 260 -12.52 -18.67 29.58
C THR A 260 -12.98 -17.34 30.19
N GLU A 261 -14.27 -17.05 29.98
CA GLU A 261 -15.04 -15.92 30.54
C GLU A 261 -14.53 -14.50 30.23
N ILE A 262 -15.35 -13.50 30.56
CA ILE A 262 -14.92 -12.10 30.56
C ILE A 262 -14.23 -11.88 31.90
N VAL A 263 -12.90 -12.01 31.92
CA VAL A 263 -12.07 -11.82 33.13
C VAL A 263 -12.41 -10.47 33.74
N ALA A 264 -12.68 -10.45 35.05
CA ALA A 264 -13.18 -9.27 35.75
C ALA A 264 -12.23 -8.06 35.63
N ASP A 265 -10.93 -8.31 35.48
CA ASP A 265 -9.88 -7.30 35.34
C ASP A 265 -9.87 -6.59 33.96
N GLU A 266 -10.58 -7.11 32.95
CA GLU A 266 -10.83 -6.37 31.69
C GLU A 266 -12.04 -5.41 31.77
N LEU A 267 -12.83 -5.45 32.85
CA LEU A 267 -14.05 -4.65 32.96
C LEU A 267 -13.76 -3.23 33.46
N LEU A 268 -14.24 -2.25 32.70
CA LEU A 268 -14.30 -0.85 33.10
C LEU A 268 -15.19 -0.72 34.35
N LYS A 269 -14.65 -0.16 35.42
CA LYS A 269 -15.32 -0.13 36.71
C LYS A 269 -16.36 0.99 36.77
N ALA A 270 -17.51 0.75 37.38
CA ALA A 270 -18.55 1.76 37.51
C ALA A 270 -18.10 2.99 38.34
N GLU A 271 -17.17 2.80 39.28
CA GLU A 271 -16.61 3.87 40.14
C GLU A 271 -15.84 4.96 39.35
N ASP A 272 -15.21 4.60 38.23
CA ASP A 272 -14.43 5.51 37.38
C ASP A 272 -15.27 6.59 36.68
N TYR A 273 -16.61 6.53 36.81
CA TYR A 273 -17.57 7.35 36.08
C TYR A 273 -18.48 8.15 37.01
N PHE A 274 -18.93 9.30 36.53
CA PHE A 274 -20.05 10.03 37.12
C PHE A 274 -21.38 9.29 36.89
N PRO A 275 -22.40 9.53 37.74
CA PRO A 275 -23.74 8.95 37.56
C PRO A 275 -24.35 9.23 36.18
N PRO A 276 -25.34 8.42 35.75
CA PRO A 276 -26.09 8.63 34.50
C PRO A 276 -26.57 10.07 34.26
N GLU A 277 -26.06 10.71 33.21
CA GLU A 277 -26.43 12.08 32.83
C GLU A 277 -27.67 12.14 31.94
N THR A 278 -27.87 11.13 31.09
CA THR A 278 -28.92 11.12 30.06
C THR A 278 -29.17 9.68 29.60
N VAL A 279 -30.41 9.34 29.28
CA VAL A 279 -30.79 8.01 28.75
C VAL A 279 -31.41 8.17 27.37
N ARG A 280 -30.92 7.40 26.39
CA ARG A 280 -31.45 7.27 25.02
C ARG A 280 -31.79 5.79 24.78
N GLY A 281 -32.98 5.38 25.19
CA GLY A 281 -33.39 3.97 25.15
C GLY A 281 -32.47 3.09 26.01
N LYS A 282 -31.82 2.08 25.40
CA LYS A 282 -30.82 1.21 26.06
C LYS A 282 -29.41 1.83 26.18
N VAL A 283 -29.21 3.11 25.80
CA VAL A 283 -27.91 3.79 25.89
C VAL A 283 -27.93 4.83 26.99
N VAL A 284 -26.98 4.77 27.91
CA VAL A 284 -26.80 5.74 29.00
C VAL A 284 -25.55 6.57 28.76
N LYS A 285 -25.63 7.89 28.91
CA LYS A 285 -24.47 8.79 28.91
C LYS A 285 -23.84 8.83 30.29
N ARG A 286 -22.51 8.68 30.35
CA ARG A 286 -21.70 8.96 31.55
C ARG A 286 -20.41 9.69 31.17
N THR A 287 -19.84 10.44 32.10
CA THR A 287 -18.52 11.07 31.96
C THR A 287 -17.50 10.34 32.83
N ARG A 288 -16.30 10.07 32.30
CA ARG A 288 -15.17 9.46 33.04
C ARG A 288 -14.49 10.49 33.93
N ARG A 289 -14.16 10.12 35.17
CA ARG A 289 -13.59 11.03 36.18
C ARG A 289 -12.16 11.46 35.89
N ALA A 290 -11.35 10.57 35.30
CA ALA A 290 -9.91 10.79 35.10
C ALA A 290 -9.60 11.87 34.05
N ASP A 291 -10.43 12.00 33.01
CA ASP A 291 -10.16 12.83 31.82
C ASP A 291 -11.39 13.57 31.29
N MET A 292 -12.52 13.53 32.01
CA MET A 292 -13.79 14.18 31.64
C MET A 292 -14.36 13.77 30.26
N VAL A 293 -13.94 12.61 29.73
CA VAL A 293 -14.45 12.08 28.46
C VAL A 293 -15.86 11.51 28.62
N LYS A 294 -16.77 11.91 27.71
CA LYS A 294 -18.17 11.45 27.65
C LYS A 294 -18.25 10.13 26.88
N LEU A 295 -18.85 9.10 27.47
CA LEU A 295 -19.00 7.78 26.88
C LEU A 295 -20.47 7.34 26.83
N ALA A 296 -20.77 6.47 25.87
CA ALA A 296 -22.05 5.78 25.71
C ALA A 296 -21.96 4.38 26.29
N PHE A 297 -22.75 4.11 27.34
CA PHE A 297 -22.93 2.80 27.96
C PHE A 297 -24.18 2.15 27.34
N LYS A 298 -24.01 1.30 26.34
CA LYS A 298 -25.11 0.56 25.69
C LYS A 298 -25.36 -0.75 26.43
N GLU A 299 -26.54 -0.91 27.01
CA GLU A 299 -26.95 -2.12 27.72
C GLU A 299 -26.98 -3.33 26.76
N VAL A 300 -26.25 -4.38 27.14
CA VAL A 300 -26.19 -5.69 26.49
C VAL A 300 -26.81 -6.68 27.47
N SER A 301 -28.08 -7.01 27.26
CA SER A 301 -28.88 -7.82 28.21
C SER A 301 -28.32 -9.24 28.35
N VAL A 302 -27.60 -9.56 29.44
CA VAL A 302 -27.03 -10.91 29.67
C VAL A 302 -28.06 -11.87 30.28
N GLN A 303 -29.02 -11.35 31.04
CA GLN A 303 -29.99 -12.18 31.77
C GLN A 303 -30.98 -12.86 30.81
N ARG A 304 -30.96 -14.21 30.82
CA ARG A 304 -31.86 -15.13 30.06
C ARG A 304 -31.63 -15.21 28.54
N LEU A 305 -30.38 -15.19 28.08
CA LEU A 305 -30.05 -15.56 26.69
C LEU A 305 -29.44 -16.97 26.58
N PRO A 306 -29.68 -17.74 25.49
CA PRO A 306 -29.02 -19.02 25.26
C PRO A 306 -27.54 -18.84 24.90
N HIS A 307 -26.80 -19.95 24.80
CA HIS A 307 -25.36 -19.93 24.52
C HIS A 307 -25.00 -19.18 23.23
N ASP A 308 -25.79 -19.35 22.16
CA ASP A 308 -25.60 -18.77 20.83
C ASP A 308 -25.50 -17.23 20.81
N MET A 309 -26.02 -16.58 21.86
CA MET A 309 -26.04 -15.12 22.01
C MET A 309 -24.92 -14.57 22.90
N ARG A 310 -24.30 -15.38 23.76
CA ARG A 310 -23.02 -15.00 24.39
C ARG A 310 -21.91 -14.94 23.34
N ASP A 311 -21.86 -15.92 22.45
CA ASP A 311 -20.89 -15.97 21.33
C ASP A 311 -20.99 -14.73 20.43
N ASN A 312 -22.20 -14.18 20.24
CA ASN A 312 -22.41 -12.93 19.49
C ASN A 312 -21.75 -11.72 20.16
N ILE A 313 -21.83 -11.63 21.49
CA ILE A 313 -21.21 -10.53 22.27
C ILE A 313 -19.68 -10.67 22.21
N HIS A 314 -19.15 -11.88 22.37
CA HIS A 314 -17.72 -12.15 22.23
C HIS A 314 -17.20 -11.83 20.82
N ALA A 315 -17.93 -12.23 19.77
CA ALA A 315 -17.59 -11.90 18.38
C ALA A 315 -17.63 -10.38 18.12
N GLN A 316 -18.68 -9.69 18.58
CA GLN A 316 -18.79 -8.23 18.47
C GLN A 316 -17.64 -7.51 19.19
N VAL A 317 -17.31 -7.91 20.42
CA VAL A 317 -16.23 -7.30 21.20
C VAL A 317 -14.86 -7.61 20.59
N THR A 318 -14.67 -8.80 20.04
CA THR A 318 -13.45 -9.18 19.31
C THR A 318 -13.26 -8.32 18.06
N ILE A 319 -14.34 -8.10 17.28
CA ILE A 319 -14.34 -7.18 16.14
C ILE A 319 -14.04 -5.75 16.60
N LEU A 320 -14.74 -5.25 17.62
CA LEU A 320 -14.55 -3.88 18.11
C LEU A 320 -13.16 -3.62 18.71
N LYS A 321 -12.55 -4.58 19.43
CA LYS A 321 -11.14 -4.50 19.86
C LYS A 321 -10.18 -4.36 18.67
N ARG A 322 -10.43 -5.08 17.56
CA ARG A 322 -9.60 -5.06 16.33
C ARG A 322 -9.73 -3.80 15.47
N ILE A 323 -10.85 -3.07 15.54
CA ILE A 323 -11.12 -1.91 14.67
C ILE A 323 -11.18 -0.55 15.41
N ARG A 324 -10.90 -0.55 16.72
CA ARG A 324 -11.07 0.60 17.65
C ARG A 324 -10.32 1.88 17.25
N ASP A 325 -9.29 1.78 16.40
CA ASP A 325 -8.35 2.86 16.07
C ASP A 325 -8.66 3.53 14.71
N SER A 326 -9.73 3.11 14.01
CA SER A 326 -10.25 3.77 12.80
C SER A 326 -11.05 5.04 13.15
N GLN A 327 -10.98 6.09 12.34
CA GLN A 327 -11.64 7.37 12.64
C GLN A 327 -13.15 7.34 12.34
N GLU A 328 -13.54 6.69 11.25
CA GLU A 328 -14.91 6.56 10.74
C GLU A 328 -15.74 5.45 11.41
N ILE A 329 -15.14 4.74 12.38
CA ILE A 329 -15.81 3.72 13.18
C ILE A 329 -15.99 4.24 14.60
N THR A 330 -17.14 3.96 15.20
CA THR A 330 -17.44 4.36 16.59
C THR A 330 -16.45 3.71 17.55
N ARG A 331 -15.61 4.52 18.20
CA ARG A 331 -14.51 4.09 19.06
C ARG A 331 -15.02 3.27 20.23
N PHE A 332 -14.47 2.07 20.38
CA PHE A 332 -14.74 1.16 21.49
C PHE A 332 -13.74 1.38 22.63
N PHE A 333 -14.24 1.41 23.87
CA PHE A 333 -13.42 1.62 25.08
C PHE A 333 -13.33 0.37 25.96
N GLY A 334 -14.36 -0.48 25.96
CA GLY A 334 -14.36 -1.71 26.76
C GLY A 334 -15.77 -2.19 27.11
N LEU A 335 -15.84 -3.19 27.98
CA LEU A 335 -17.07 -3.62 28.63
C LEU A 335 -17.11 -3.09 30.07
N ALA A 336 -18.30 -2.81 30.59
CA ALA A 336 -18.51 -2.51 32.01
C ALA A 336 -19.62 -3.41 32.57
N LYS A 337 -19.54 -3.80 33.84
CA LYS A 337 -20.62 -4.55 34.53
C LYS A 337 -21.12 -3.77 35.75
N GLU A 338 -22.43 -3.66 35.89
CA GLU A 338 -23.09 -2.99 37.02
C GLU A 338 -24.47 -3.62 37.24
N ASN A 339 -24.81 -3.97 38.49
CA ASN A 339 -26.12 -4.52 38.86
C ASN A 339 -26.62 -5.66 37.95
N ASP A 340 -25.72 -6.60 37.63
CA ASP A 340 -25.88 -7.72 36.70
C ASP A 340 -26.30 -7.38 35.25
N LEU A 341 -26.22 -6.11 34.87
CA LEU A 341 -26.22 -5.66 33.48
C LEU A 341 -24.78 -5.53 32.97
N LEU A 342 -24.55 -5.93 31.73
CA LEU A 342 -23.32 -5.69 30.99
C LEU A 342 -23.55 -4.51 30.03
N TYR A 343 -22.56 -3.65 29.89
CA TYR A 343 -22.59 -2.50 29.00
C TYR A 343 -21.44 -2.55 28.02
N LEU A 344 -21.75 -2.35 26.74
CA LEU A 344 -20.78 -2.04 25.70
C LEU A 344 -20.47 -0.54 25.80
N VAL A 345 -19.21 -0.19 26.08
CA VAL A 345 -18.79 1.21 26.27
C VAL A 345 -18.11 1.73 25.02
N THR A 346 -18.69 2.76 24.41
CA THR A 346 -18.16 3.43 23.21
C THR A 346 -18.04 4.94 23.44
N GLU A 347 -17.46 5.67 22.49
CA GLU A 347 -17.58 7.14 22.47
C GLU A 347 -19.06 7.58 22.48
N TRP A 348 -19.31 8.75 23.07
CA TRP A 348 -20.61 9.41 23.00
C TRP A 348 -20.74 10.22 21.69
N ALA A 349 -21.93 10.20 21.09
CA ALA A 349 -22.26 10.99 19.91
C ALA A 349 -23.33 12.04 20.28
N GLU A 350 -22.93 13.32 20.30
CA GLU A 350 -23.75 14.43 20.78
C GLU A 350 -25.13 14.48 20.14
N PHE A 351 -25.22 14.36 18.82
CA PHE A 351 -26.50 14.53 18.10
C PHE A 351 -27.30 13.22 17.93
N GLY A 352 -26.72 12.07 18.29
CA GLY A 352 -27.34 10.75 18.15
C GLY A 352 -27.01 10.10 16.81
N ASN A 353 -27.97 9.38 16.23
CA ASN A 353 -27.82 8.79 14.90
C ASN A 353 -28.17 9.77 13.77
N LEU A 354 -27.73 9.46 12.54
CA LEU A 354 -27.93 10.26 11.32
C LEU A 354 -29.40 10.61 11.05
N LYS A 355 -30.30 9.68 11.34
CA LYS A 355 -31.76 9.87 11.17
C LYS A 355 -32.36 10.80 12.21
N GLU A 356 -31.92 10.70 13.46
CA GLU A 356 -32.19 11.72 14.47
C GLU A 356 -31.57 13.08 14.11
N TYR A 357 -30.39 13.10 13.47
CA TYR A 357 -29.73 14.33 13.04
C TYR A 357 -30.56 15.08 11.99
N TYR A 358 -30.83 14.47 10.83
CA TYR A 358 -31.53 15.18 9.75
C TYR A 358 -33.02 15.48 10.06
N THR A 359 -33.60 14.81 11.06
CA THR A 359 -34.96 15.11 11.54
C THR A 359 -34.98 16.36 12.44
N LYS A 360 -33.85 16.76 13.03
CA LYS A 360 -33.73 17.89 13.97
C LYS A 360 -32.95 19.08 13.41
N TYR A 361 -32.01 18.84 12.51
CA TYR A 361 -31.06 19.83 11.98
C TYR A 361 -31.14 19.91 10.46
N GLN A 362 -30.95 21.12 9.92
CA GLN A 362 -30.83 21.33 8.48
C GLN A 362 -29.53 20.68 7.96
N VAL A 363 -29.62 19.94 6.85
CA VAL A 363 -28.48 19.28 6.20
C VAL A 363 -28.39 19.78 4.76
N ASP A 364 -27.36 20.57 4.48
CA ASP A 364 -27.03 21.07 3.14
C ASP A 364 -26.30 20.01 2.29
N LEU A 365 -25.90 20.38 1.07
CA LEU A 365 -25.22 19.47 0.15
C LEU A 365 -23.81 19.09 0.64
N ASP A 366 -23.10 19.96 1.37
CA ASP A 366 -21.75 19.68 1.84
C ASP A 366 -21.76 18.69 3.01
N LEU A 367 -22.64 18.89 4.00
CA LEU A 367 -22.85 17.92 5.08
C LEU A 367 -23.33 16.57 4.55
N LYS A 368 -24.21 16.54 3.53
CA LYS A 368 -24.58 15.30 2.83
C LYS A 368 -23.37 14.61 2.22
N LEU A 369 -22.54 15.34 1.46
CA LEU A 369 -21.33 14.80 0.82
C LEU A 369 -20.32 14.27 1.85
N ASN A 370 -20.13 14.98 2.96
CA ASN A 370 -19.21 14.55 4.02
C ASN A 370 -19.72 13.30 4.76
N PHE A 371 -21.00 13.26 5.19
CA PHE A 371 -21.61 12.06 5.77
C PHE A 371 -21.49 10.84 4.83
N ALA A 372 -21.78 11.03 3.54
CA ALA A 372 -21.67 9.99 2.53
C ALA A 372 -20.23 9.48 2.37
N LEU A 373 -19.23 10.38 2.40
CA LEU A 373 -17.83 10.05 2.25
C LEU A 373 -17.22 9.35 3.47
N GLU A 374 -17.59 9.77 4.68
CA GLU A 374 -17.09 9.18 5.92
C GLU A 374 -17.63 7.76 6.11
N VAL A 375 -18.93 7.53 5.85
CA VAL A 375 -19.50 6.18 5.80
C VAL A 375 -18.84 5.34 4.69
N SER A 376 -18.57 5.92 3.52
CA SER A 376 -17.88 5.22 2.43
C SER A 376 -16.45 4.80 2.79
N ARG A 377 -15.69 5.65 3.50
CA ARG A 377 -14.35 5.31 4.03
C ARG A 377 -14.41 4.18 5.04
N GLY A 378 -15.30 4.28 6.02
CA GLY A 378 -15.51 3.23 7.02
C GLY A 378 -15.84 1.88 6.38
N LEU A 379 -16.67 1.87 5.33
CA LEU A 379 -17.00 0.66 4.56
C LEU A 379 -15.82 0.11 3.74
N ASN A 380 -15.01 0.96 3.11
CA ASN A 380 -13.77 0.53 2.45
C ASN A 380 -12.77 -0.09 3.44
N PHE A 381 -12.62 0.52 4.63
CA PHE A 381 -11.78 -0.01 5.69
C PHE A 381 -12.28 -1.38 6.17
N LEU A 382 -13.56 -1.53 6.52
CA LEU A 382 -14.15 -2.81 6.98
C LEU A 382 -13.97 -3.93 5.93
N ALA A 383 -14.19 -3.62 4.66
CA ALA A 383 -13.95 -4.56 3.55
C ALA A 383 -12.48 -5.02 3.46
N SER A 384 -11.52 -4.12 3.74
CA SER A 384 -10.09 -4.44 3.68
C SER A 384 -9.60 -5.39 4.78
N VAL A 385 -10.20 -5.31 5.97
CA VAL A 385 -9.96 -6.22 7.10
C VAL A 385 -10.89 -7.44 7.08
N GLN A 386 -11.64 -7.62 5.97
CA GLN A 386 -12.55 -8.73 5.73
C GLN A 386 -13.65 -8.88 6.79
N ILE A 387 -14.23 -7.75 7.22
CA ILE A 387 -15.37 -7.68 8.15
C ILE A 387 -16.58 -7.12 7.39
N LEU A 388 -17.70 -7.82 7.47
CA LEU A 388 -19.02 -7.34 7.01
C LEU A 388 -19.76 -6.74 8.21
N HIS A 389 -20.42 -5.59 8.03
CA HIS A 389 -21.20 -4.94 9.08
C HIS A 389 -22.58 -5.57 9.31
N HIS A 390 -23.21 -6.07 8.23
CA HIS A 390 -24.53 -6.71 8.16
C HIS A 390 -25.80 -5.85 8.40
N ASP A 391 -25.70 -4.65 9.01
CA ASP A 391 -26.86 -3.78 9.29
C ASP A 391 -26.54 -2.30 8.95
N ILE A 392 -26.21 -2.01 7.68
CA ILE A 392 -25.88 -0.65 7.20
C ILE A 392 -27.16 0.15 6.93
N ARG A 393 -27.38 1.20 7.74
CA ARG A 393 -28.54 2.11 7.71
C ARG A 393 -28.36 3.32 8.64
N SER A 394 -29.18 4.36 8.50
CA SER A 394 -29.07 5.60 9.29
C SER A 394 -29.16 5.44 10.80
N ASP A 395 -29.96 4.51 11.33
CA ASP A 395 -30.02 4.24 12.79
C ASP A 395 -28.66 3.80 13.37
N ASN A 396 -27.78 3.27 12.52
CA ASN A 396 -26.47 2.70 12.85
C ASN A 396 -25.29 3.59 12.38
N VAL A 397 -25.56 4.83 11.98
CA VAL A 397 -24.52 5.86 11.75
C VAL A 397 -24.69 6.94 12.81
N LEU A 398 -23.66 7.22 13.60
CA LEU A 398 -23.66 8.21 14.68
C LEU A 398 -22.99 9.51 14.26
N ILE A 399 -23.50 10.65 14.73
CA ILE A 399 -22.98 11.99 14.40
C ILE A 399 -22.38 12.67 15.65
N THR A 400 -21.09 13.01 15.59
CA THR A 400 -20.33 13.67 16.66
C THR A 400 -20.62 15.18 16.75
N VAL A 401 -20.17 15.84 17.82
CA VAL A 401 -20.25 17.32 17.98
C VAL A 401 -19.70 18.09 16.77
N ASP A 402 -18.63 17.62 16.14
CA ASP A 402 -17.98 18.23 14.97
C ASP A 402 -18.68 17.93 13.64
N LYS A 403 -19.82 17.19 13.69
CA LYS A 403 -20.60 16.70 12.54
C LYS A 403 -19.87 15.67 11.69
N HIS A 404 -19.00 14.85 12.27
CA HIS A 404 -18.48 13.65 11.59
C HIS A 404 -19.44 12.47 11.74
N ALA A 405 -19.66 11.73 10.66
CA ALA A 405 -20.43 10.50 10.64
C ALA A 405 -19.55 9.26 10.91
N LYS A 406 -19.96 8.42 11.86
CA LYS A 406 -19.25 7.18 12.22
C LYS A 406 -20.17 5.96 12.18
N ILE A 407 -19.67 4.85 11.64
CA ILE A 407 -20.39 3.57 11.62
C ILE A 407 -20.43 2.98 13.03
N ALA A 408 -21.59 2.44 13.42
CA ALA A 408 -21.88 1.96 14.78
C ALA A 408 -22.72 0.67 14.78
N ASN A 409 -22.86 0.05 15.95
CA ASN A 409 -23.76 -1.09 16.22
C ASN A 409 -23.35 -2.44 15.59
N PHE A 410 -22.09 -2.84 15.81
CA PHE A 410 -21.45 -4.06 15.28
C PHE A 410 -22.00 -5.43 15.78
N GLY A 411 -23.21 -5.50 16.34
CA GLY A 411 -23.76 -6.74 16.93
C GLY A 411 -24.01 -7.86 15.92
N LEU A 412 -24.30 -7.49 14.67
CA LEU A 412 -24.53 -8.42 13.56
C LEU A 412 -23.29 -8.62 12.67
N SER A 413 -22.19 -7.89 12.92
CA SER A 413 -21.01 -7.87 12.06
C SER A 413 -20.13 -9.11 12.21
N ARG A 414 -19.61 -9.67 11.11
CA ARG A 414 -18.91 -10.97 11.06
C ARG A 414 -17.76 -10.95 10.05
N GLY A 415 -16.83 -11.90 10.15
CA GLY A 415 -15.75 -12.07 9.17
C GLY A 415 -16.24 -12.68 7.85
N PHE A 416 -15.55 -12.42 6.74
CA PHE A 416 -15.92 -12.97 5.41
C PHE A 416 -15.98 -14.50 5.38
N THR A 417 -15.19 -15.18 6.21
CA THR A 417 -15.16 -16.64 6.34
C THR A 417 -16.23 -17.22 7.27
N ASP A 418 -16.92 -16.38 8.06
CA ASP A 418 -17.86 -16.86 9.07
C ASP A 418 -19.12 -17.49 8.44
N ALA A 419 -19.79 -18.35 9.22
CA ALA A 419 -21.06 -18.95 8.87
C ALA A 419 -22.17 -17.89 8.77
N THR A 420 -22.91 -17.90 7.66
CA THR A 420 -24.01 -16.95 7.44
C THR A 420 -25.13 -17.17 8.46
N ARG A 421 -25.44 -16.13 9.24
CA ARG A 421 -26.62 -16.11 10.11
C ARG A 421 -27.77 -15.41 9.40
N ASN A 422 -28.93 -16.05 9.33
CA ASN A 422 -30.14 -15.42 8.80
C ASN A 422 -30.73 -14.44 9.83
N ILE A 423 -30.42 -13.16 9.63
CA ILE A 423 -30.95 -12.05 10.43
C ILE A 423 -32.46 -11.99 10.22
N LYS A 424 -33.22 -12.03 11.32
CA LYS A 424 -34.68 -11.91 11.27
C LYS A 424 -35.05 -10.55 10.65
N ALA A 425 -35.77 -10.59 9.53
CA ALA A 425 -36.27 -9.38 8.88
C ALA A 425 -37.26 -8.66 9.81
N GLY A 426 -37.03 -7.37 10.00
CA GLY A 426 -37.90 -6.44 10.70
C GLY A 426 -38.10 -5.19 9.85
N ILE A 427 -39.16 -4.42 10.14
CA ILE A 427 -39.55 -3.27 9.31
C ILE A 427 -38.48 -2.16 9.22
N GLN A 428 -37.46 -2.17 10.07
CA GLN A 428 -36.32 -1.24 10.00
C GLN A 428 -35.20 -1.72 9.07
N ASN A 429 -34.80 -3.00 9.13
CA ASN A 429 -33.67 -3.51 8.33
C ASN A 429 -34.08 -3.97 6.91
N VAL A 430 -35.34 -4.40 6.71
CA VAL A 430 -35.86 -4.78 5.37
C VAL A 430 -35.69 -3.66 4.34
N ARG A 431 -35.80 -2.39 4.75
CA ARG A 431 -35.68 -1.20 3.89
C ARG A 431 -34.30 -1.03 3.23
N TYR A 432 -33.27 -1.66 3.82
CA TYR A 432 -31.88 -1.60 3.36
C TYR A 432 -31.38 -2.97 2.88
N MET A 433 -32.19 -4.03 2.98
CA MET A 433 -31.78 -5.40 2.68
C MET A 433 -31.87 -5.70 1.18
N ALA A 434 -30.85 -6.39 0.66
CA ALA A 434 -30.70 -6.68 -0.75
C ALA A 434 -31.65 -7.79 -1.24
N PRO A 435 -32.13 -7.72 -2.51
CA PRO A 435 -33.17 -8.61 -3.03
C PRO A 435 -32.81 -10.10 -2.97
N GLU A 436 -31.56 -10.47 -3.16
CA GLU A 436 -31.09 -11.86 -3.08
C GLU A 436 -31.35 -12.49 -1.70
N LYS A 437 -31.26 -11.72 -0.61
CA LYS A 437 -31.62 -12.17 0.75
C LYS A 437 -33.13 -12.30 0.99
N PHE A 438 -33.96 -11.76 0.09
CA PHE A 438 -35.41 -12.01 0.08
C PHE A 438 -35.80 -13.21 -0.78
N LEU A 439 -35.03 -13.48 -1.84
CA LEU A 439 -35.32 -14.51 -2.83
C LEU A 439 -34.81 -15.89 -2.38
N ASP A 440 -33.59 -15.96 -1.83
CA ASP A 440 -33.04 -17.18 -1.24
C ASP A 440 -32.63 -16.96 0.23
N PRO A 441 -33.34 -17.58 1.19
CA PRO A 441 -32.92 -17.60 2.59
C PRO A 441 -31.50 -18.14 2.80
N ASN A 442 -31.01 -19.05 1.95
CA ASN A 442 -29.69 -19.66 2.09
C ASN A 442 -28.55 -18.83 1.48
N TYR A 443 -28.85 -17.79 0.70
CA TYR A 443 -27.83 -16.95 0.05
C TYR A 443 -26.86 -16.38 1.09
N LYS A 444 -25.56 -16.65 0.91
CA LYS A 444 -24.51 -16.15 1.81
C LYS A 444 -24.47 -14.62 1.73
N TYR A 445 -24.72 -13.95 2.86
CA TYR A 445 -24.56 -12.51 2.94
C TYR A 445 -23.11 -12.13 2.61
N ASP A 446 -22.94 -11.18 1.69
CA ASP A 446 -21.66 -10.84 1.09
C ASP A 446 -21.47 -9.31 0.96
N ILE A 447 -20.34 -8.89 0.39
CA ILE A 447 -20.01 -7.48 0.19
C ILE A 447 -20.96 -6.75 -0.79
N LYS A 448 -21.63 -7.48 -1.70
CA LYS A 448 -22.62 -6.92 -2.63
C LYS A 448 -23.97 -6.72 -1.96
N CYS A 449 -24.31 -7.48 -0.92
CA CYS A 449 -25.40 -7.14 -0.01
C CYS A 449 -25.12 -5.80 0.69
N GLU A 450 -23.89 -5.57 1.17
CA GLU A 450 -23.53 -4.31 1.86
C GLU A 450 -23.53 -3.10 0.92
N VAL A 451 -23.04 -3.26 -0.32
CA VAL A 451 -23.11 -2.21 -1.36
C VAL A 451 -24.56 -1.81 -1.65
N TYR A 452 -25.50 -2.76 -1.65
CA TYR A 452 -26.93 -2.45 -1.78
C TYR A 452 -27.45 -1.65 -0.58
N SER A 453 -27.14 -2.08 0.64
CA SER A 453 -27.55 -1.37 1.88
C SER A 453 -26.97 0.05 1.94
N PHE A 454 -25.71 0.23 1.53
CA PHE A 454 -25.11 1.55 1.40
C PHE A 454 -25.74 2.39 0.27
N GLY A 455 -26.16 1.78 -0.83
CA GLY A 455 -26.95 2.44 -1.88
C GLY A 455 -28.27 3.01 -1.35
N MET A 456 -29.01 2.23 -0.56
CA MET A 456 -30.23 2.70 0.12
C MET A 456 -29.95 3.82 1.12
N LEU A 457 -28.84 3.75 1.86
CA LEU A 457 -28.39 4.80 2.79
C LEU A 457 -27.94 6.09 2.07
N LEU A 458 -27.29 5.98 0.91
CA LEU A 458 -26.94 7.13 0.07
C LEU A 458 -28.16 7.80 -0.56
N TRP A 459 -29.25 7.07 -0.80
CA TRP A 459 -30.54 7.68 -1.15
C TRP A 459 -31.15 8.41 0.06
N GLU A 460 -31.14 7.80 1.24
CA GLU A 460 -31.64 8.41 2.48
C GLU A 460 -30.90 9.70 2.84
N ILE A 461 -29.56 9.74 2.68
CA ILE A 461 -28.75 10.96 2.83
C ILE A 461 -29.12 12.02 1.77
N ALA A 462 -29.36 11.61 0.52
CA ALA A 462 -29.71 12.54 -0.55
C ALA A 462 -31.09 13.21 -0.32
N GLU A 463 -32.11 12.43 0.05
CA GLU A 463 -33.50 12.88 0.17
C GLU A 463 -33.92 13.30 1.59
N LEU A 464 -33.14 12.91 2.61
CA LEU A 464 -33.43 13.07 4.05
C LEU A 464 -34.76 12.40 4.46
N ARG A 465 -35.00 11.20 3.92
CA ARG A 465 -36.24 10.41 4.08
C ARG A 465 -35.91 8.95 4.33
N ILE A 466 -36.71 8.31 5.18
CA ILE A 466 -36.65 6.86 5.41
C ILE A 466 -37.10 6.14 4.11
N PRO A 467 -36.37 5.15 3.58
CA PRO A 467 -36.78 4.45 2.37
C PRO A 467 -38.08 3.67 2.55
N TYR A 468 -38.98 3.73 1.56
CA TYR A 468 -40.32 3.12 1.54
C TYR A 468 -41.20 3.58 2.71
N LYS A 469 -41.01 4.81 3.23
CA LYS A 469 -41.50 5.29 4.53
C LYS A 469 -42.95 4.87 4.85
N ASP A 470 -43.83 5.03 3.88
CA ASP A 470 -45.28 4.90 4.06
C ASP A 470 -45.74 3.42 4.07
N GLU A 471 -44.90 2.50 3.57
CA GLU A 471 -45.11 1.05 3.69
C GLU A 471 -44.75 0.55 5.09
N THR A 472 -45.67 -0.20 5.71
CA THR A 472 -45.49 -0.77 7.06
C THR A 472 -45.36 -2.29 7.07
N ASP A 473 -45.71 -2.97 5.98
CA ASP A 473 -45.55 -4.42 5.84
C ASP A 473 -44.20 -4.78 5.21
N ILE A 474 -43.51 -5.73 5.84
CA ILE A 474 -42.26 -6.33 5.38
C ILE A 474 -42.47 -7.07 4.05
N LEU A 475 -43.63 -7.70 3.85
CA LEU A 475 -43.95 -8.45 2.63
C LEU A 475 -44.16 -7.51 1.43
N VAL A 476 -44.85 -6.39 1.61
CA VAL A 476 -45.06 -5.40 0.54
C VAL A 476 -43.72 -4.79 0.09
N ILE A 477 -42.84 -4.40 1.03
CA ILE A 477 -41.50 -3.91 0.69
C ILE A 477 -40.68 -4.97 -0.07
N ARG A 478 -40.75 -6.24 0.34
CA ARG A 478 -40.07 -7.35 -0.35
C ARG A 478 -40.59 -7.54 -1.77
N ASP A 479 -41.90 -7.50 -1.98
CA ASP A 479 -42.52 -7.67 -3.30
C ASP A 479 -42.24 -6.47 -4.22
N LEU A 480 -42.32 -5.24 -3.70
CA LEU A 480 -41.89 -4.03 -4.41
C LEU A 480 -40.44 -4.15 -4.90
N VAL A 481 -39.51 -4.46 -4.00
CA VAL A 481 -38.07 -4.53 -4.31
C VAL A 481 -37.72 -5.70 -5.23
N ALA A 482 -38.24 -6.90 -4.94
CA ALA A 482 -37.78 -8.15 -5.56
C ALA A 482 -38.62 -8.64 -6.76
N LYS A 483 -39.94 -8.39 -6.79
CA LYS A 483 -40.83 -8.79 -7.90
C LYS A 483 -41.08 -7.64 -8.86
N ASN A 484 -41.44 -6.47 -8.33
CA ASN A 484 -41.80 -5.30 -9.15
C ASN A 484 -40.58 -4.47 -9.57
N HIS A 485 -39.39 -4.82 -9.06
CA HIS A 485 -38.12 -4.10 -9.22
C HIS A 485 -38.21 -2.59 -8.92
N TYR A 486 -39.17 -2.21 -8.07
CA TYR A 486 -39.40 -0.84 -7.65
C TYR A 486 -38.20 -0.35 -6.82
N ARG A 487 -37.89 0.94 -6.99
CA ARG A 487 -36.87 1.67 -6.27
C ARG A 487 -37.39 3.08 -6.04
N GLU A 488 -36.92 3.67 -4.95
CA GLU A 488 -37.34 5.02 -4.56
C GLU A 488 -37.00 6.08 -5.61
N SER A 489 -37.85 7.10 -5.70
CA SER A 489 -37.63 8.24 -6.60
C SER A 489 -36.75 9.30 -5.93
N PHE A 490 -36.02 10.10 -6.72
CA PHE A 490 -35.33 11.28 -6.20
C PHE A 490 -36.16 12.54 -6.44
N SER A 491 -36.20 13.44 -5.47
CA SER A 491 -36.80 14.77 -5.63
C SER A 491 -36.04 15.60 -6.67
N HIS A 492 -36.77 16.52 -7.31
CA HIS A 492 -36.19 17.54 -8.17
C HIS A 492 -35.27 18.46 -7.34
N GLY A 493 -34.03 18.67 -7.81
CA GLY A 493 -33.07 19.62 -7.22
C GLY A 493 -32.25 19.18 -6.00
N GLY A 494 -32.39 17.94 -5.48
CA GLY A 494 -31.78 17.55 -4.19
C GLY A 494 -30.26 17.30 -4.16
N VAL A 495 -29.71 16.54 -5.12
CA VAL A 495 -28.28 16.17 -5.22
C VAL A 495 -27.83 16.06 -6.70
N PRO A 496 -26.52 16.15 -7.00
CA PRO A 496 -25.97 16.00 -8.36
C PRO A 496 -26.37 14.70 -9.07
N LYS A 497 -26.39 14.72 -10.40
CA LYS A 497 -26.81 13.58 -11.24
C LYS A 497 -25.94 12.35 -10.96
N GLU A 498 -24.64 12.56 -10.82
CA GLU A 498 -23.63 11.52 -10.61
C GLU A 498 -23.86 10.76 -9.29
N TRP A 499 -24.41 11.41 -8.24
CA TRP A 499 -24.86 10.74 -7.02
C TRP A 499 -26.07 9.86 -7.32
N LYS A 500 -27.07 10.41 -8.01
CA LYS A 500 -28.30 9.68 -8.36
C LYS A 500 -28.03 8.45 -9.21
N ASP A 501 -27.04 8.52 -10.10
CA ASP A 501 -26.63 7.41 -10.95
C ASP A 501 -25.75 6.40 -10.19
N LEU A 502 -24.92 6.83 -9.24
CA LEU A 502 -24.19 5.94 -8.32
C LEU A 502 -25.13 5.10 -7.45
N VAL A 503 -26.18 5.71 -6.89
CA VAL A 503 -27.21 5.01 -6.11
C VAL A 503 -27.93 3.96 -6.96
N LYS A 504 -28.24 4.28 -8.24
CA LYS A 504 -28.85 3.32 -9.17
C LYS A 504 -27.96 2.11 -9.44
N ALA A 505 -26.65 2.30 -9.53
CA ALA A 505 -25.70 1.20 -9.64
C ALA A 505 -25.62 0.40 -8.33
N ALA A 506 -25.58 1.08 -7.18
CA ALA A 506 -25.51 0.45 -5.85
C ALA A 506 -26.69 -0.47 -5.54
N TRP A 507 -27.93 -0.04 -5.82
CA TRP A 507 -29.14 -0.82 -5.55
C TRP A 507 -29.60 -1.72 -6.71
N ASN A 508 -28.72 -2.04 -7.66
CA ASN A 508 -29.03 -2.88 -8.82
C ASN A 508 -29.60 -4.24 -8.37
N GLN A 509 -30.60 -4.74 -9.09
CA GLN A 509 -31.24 -6.01 -8.78
C GLN A 509 -30.24 -7.17 -8.79
N ASP A 510 -29.31 -7.19 -9.74
CA ASP A 510 -28.28 -8.22 -9.85
C ASP A 510 -27.00 -7.79 -9.10
N PRO A 511 -26.52 -8.57 -8.10
CA PRO A 511 -25.30 -8.27 -7.35
C PRO A 511 -24.04 -8.01 -8.20
N LYS A 512 -23.94 -8.62 -9.40
CA LYS A 512 -22.73 -8.53 -10.24
C LYS A 512 -22.54 -7.14 -10.87
N PHE A 513 -23.63 -6.39 -11.07
CA PHE A 513 -23.62 -5.05 -11.65
C PHE A 513 -23.51 -3.94 -10.60
N ARG A 514 -23.52 -4.28 -9.31
CA ARG A 514 -23.30 -3.30 -8.24
C ARG A 514 -21.81 -2.90 -8.21
N PRO A 515 -21.48 -1.64 -7.90
CA PRO A 515 -20.10 -1.14 -7.83
C PRO A 515 -19.25 -1.80 -6.74
N ALA A 516 -17.99 -1.41 -6.64
CA ALA A 516 -17.16 -1.63 -5.44
C ALA A 516 -17.27 -0.43 -4.48
N PHE A 517 -17.06 -0.63 -3.16
CA PHE A 517 -17.02 0.50 -2.22
C PHE A 517 -15.97 1.56 -2.59
N THR A 518 -14.86 1.16 -3.22
CA THR A 518 -13.81 2.08 -3.67
C THR A 518 -14.30 2.97 -4.82
N GLU A 519 -15.05 2.40 -5.76
CA GLU A 519 -15.72 3.13 -6.86
C GLU A 519 -16.75 4.12 -6.31
N MET A 520 -17.55 3.70 -5.32
CA MET A 520 -18.52 4.56 -4.64
C MET A 520 -17.85 5.73 -3.91
N PHE A 521 -16.75 5.46 -3.20
CA PHE A 521 -15.94 6.51 -2.56
C PHE A 521 -15.41 7.53 -3.57
N LEU A 522 -14.86 7.09 -4.71
CA LEU A 522 -14.27 7.99 -5.71
C LEU A 522 -15.31 8.90 -6.38
N VAL A 523 -16.50 8.38 -6.70
CA VAL A 523 -17.58 9.20 -7.28
C VAL A 523 -18.07 10.25 -6.27
N LEU A 524 -18.21 9.87 -4.99
CA LEU A 524 -18.56 10.83 -3.94
C LEU A 524 -17.44 11.86 -3.70
N GLN A 525 -16.17 11.48 -3.81
CA GLN A 525 -15.04 12.41 -3.63
C GLN A 525 -14.99 13.43 -4.77
N LYS A 526 -15.10 12.97 -6.02
CA LYS A 526 -15.17 13.81 -7.23
C LYS A 526 -16.34 14.81 -7.13
N LEU A 527 -17.45 14.41 -6.51
CA LEU A 527 -18.57 15.31 -6.20
C LEU A 527 -18.26 16.35 -5.13
N ARG A 528 -17.60 15.99 -4.01
CA ARG A 528 -17.18 16.99 -3.01
C ARG A 528 -16.19 17.99 -3.58
N GLU A 529 -15.21 17.54 -4.35
CA GLU A 529 -14.24 18.41 -5.01
C GLU A 529 -14.91 19.38 -6.00
N LYS A 530 -15.91 18.91 -6.76
CA LYS A 530 -16.72 19.71 -7.70
C LYS A 530 -17.67 20.72 -7.03
N ASN A 531 -18.10 20.49 -5.79
CA ASN A 531 -19.02 21.37 -5.05
C ASN A 531 -18.32 22.20 -3.95
N SER A 532 -17.01 22.04 -3.76
CA SER A 532 -16.22 22.84 -2.82
C SER A 532 -16.14 24.30 -3.29
N PRO A 533 -16.31 25.30 -2.40
CA PRO A 533 -16.18 26.71 -2.78
C PRO A 533 -14.74 27.05 -3.21
N PRO A 534 -14.55 27.97 -4.17
CA PRO A 534 -13.22 28.42 -4.58
C PRO A 534 -12.48 29.03 -3.38
N ARG A 535 -11.23 28.59 -3.15
CA ARG A 535 -10.43 29.03 -2.00
C ARG A 535 -10.12 30.53 -2.08
N CYS A 536 -10.79 31.34 -1.27
CA CYS A 536 -10.34 32.70 -0.99
C CYS A 536 -8.88 32.69 -0.50
N SER A 537 -8.05 33.54 -1.08
CA SER A 537 -6.67 33.72 -0.63
C SER A 537 -6.66 34.62 0.61
N PRO A 538 -6.05 34.22 1.73
CA PRO A 538 -5.87 35.12 2.87
C PRO A 538 -5.00 36.31 2.46
N SER A 539 -5.54 37.52 2.56
CA SER A 539 -4.77 38.76 2.45
C SER A 539 -3.91 38.93 3.70
N LEU A 540 -2.60 39.09 3.52
CA LEU A 540 -1.70 39.44 4.61
C LEU A 540 -1.86 40.91 4.99
N SER A 541 -2.27 41.17 6.23
CA SER A 541 -2.05 42.44 6.94
C SER A 541 -0.89 42.26 7.92
N PRO A 542 0.18 43.07 7.86
CA PRO A 542 1.31 42.95 8.78
C PRO A 542 1.23 43.97 9.92
N ASP A 543 1.00 43.52 11.15
CA ASP A 543 1.52 44.20 12.35
C ASP A 543 1.48 43.28 13.60
N ASP A 544 1.90 43.83 14.75
CA ASP A 544 1.89 43.31 16.13
C ASP A 544 3.08 42.43 16.56
N SER A 545 4.20 43.12 16.83
CA SER A 545 5.21 42.73 17.83
C SER A 545 4.82 43.19 19.25
N ILE A 546 5.26 42.51 20.31
CA ILE A 546 5.59 43.11 21.63
C ILE A 546 6.39 42.12 22.51
N ASP A 547 7.29 42.70 23.31
CA ASP A 547 8.43 42.08 24.01
C ASP A 547 8.14 41.47 25.41
N ASP A 548 9.09 40.62 25.83
CA ASP A 548 9.60 40.13 27.15
C ASP A 548 9.27 40.92 28.48
N GLU A 549 9.64 40.53 29.72
CA GLU A 549 10.74 39.70 30.29
C GLU A 549 10.40 39.25 31.76
N PHE A 550 11.37 38.62 32.47
CA PHE A 550 11.45 38.31 33.92
C PHE A 550 10.59 37.14 34.48
N ASN A 551 10.99 36.39 35.53
CA ASN A 551 12.19 36.43 36.39
C ASN A 551 12.62 35.00 36.84
N ASP A 552 13.88 34.84 37.27
CA ASP A 552 14.45 33.63 37.89
C ASP A 552 14.00 33.37 39.34
N GLN A 553 13.83 32.08 39.70
CA GLN A 553 14.22 31.53 41.01
C GLN A 553 14.71 30.08 40.87
N ALA A 554 15.96 29.82 41.24
CA ALA A 554 16.55 28.49 41.21
C ALA A 554 16.20 27.67 42.46
N ILE A 555 15.70 26.45 42.27
CA ILE A 555 15.54 25.44 43.33
C ILE A 555 16.62 24.36 43.15
N PRO A 556 17.47 24.09 44.16
CA PRO A 556 18.51 23.06 44.04
C PRO A 556 17.87 21.66 44.11
N ILE A 557 18.01 20.87 43.05
CA ILE A 557 17.55 19.47 43.01
C ILE A 557 18.76 18.53 43.01
N ASN A 558 18.73 17.59 43.95
CA ASN A 558 19.80 16.64 44.26
C ASN A 558 20.12 15.68 43.09
N PHE A 559 21.38 15.27 42.96
CA PHE A 559 21.84 14.29 41.99
C PHE A 559 21.82 12.88 42.61
N ALA A 560 20.66 12.21 42.61
CA ALA A 560 20.53 10.82 43.09
C ALA A 560 19.49 9.98 42.32
N GLU A 561 18.23 10.42 42.24
CA GLU A 561 17.09 9.56 41.84
C GLU A 561 16.28 10.18 40.69
N PHE A 562 16.57 9.80 39.43
CA PHE A 562 15.75 10.10 38.25
C PHE A 562 15.88 8.98 37.18
N GLY A 563 15.81 7.72 37.62
CA GLY A 563 16.01 6.53 36.76
C GLY A 563 14.73 5.89 36.21
N ASP A 564 13.55 6.34 36.65
CA ASP A 564 12.30 5.56 36.55
C ASP A 564 11.25 6.08 35.55
N ILE A 565 11.51 7.17 34.82
CA ILE A 565 10.58 7.67 33.79
C ILE A 565 10.89 7.07 32.41
N SER A 566 9.85 6.58 31.73
CA SER A 566 9.97 6.04 30.36
C SER A 566 10.32 7.11 29.33
N VAL A 567 10.85 6.67 28.18
CA VAL A 567 11.15 7.57 27.04
C VAL A 567 9.87 8.28 26.57
N GLU A 568 8.72 7.59 26.57
CA GLU A 568 7.40 8.16 26.29
C GLU A 568 6.98 9.24 27.30
N GLU A 569 7.37 9.12 28.57
CA GLU A 569 7.08 10.11 29.60
C GLU A 569 8.00 11.33 29.50
N ALA A 570 9.30 11.13 29.24
CA ALA A 570 10.22 12.22 28.92
C ALA A 570 9.78 13.00 27.65
N ILE A 571 9.18 12.32 26.66
CA ILE A 571 8.57 12.97 25.48
C ILE A 571 7.33 13.79 25.86
N LYS A 572 6.45 13.28 26.74
CA LYS A 572 5.29 14.04 27.25
C LYS A 572 5.75 15.25 28.07
N GLU A 573 6.78 15.09 28.89
CA GLU A 573 7.37 16.15 29.70
C GLU A 573 7.97 17.24 28.82
N TYR A 574 8.84 16.90 27.85
CA TYR A 574 9.39 17.86 26.90
C TYR A 574 8.30 18.62 26.11
N ARG A 575 7.20 17.96 25.77
CA ARG A 575 6.06 18.56 25.03
C ARG A 575 5.13 19.40 25.91
N SER A 576 5.23 19.30 27.23
CA SER A 576 4.42 20.09 28.17
C SER A 576 4.97 21.52 28.29
N LYS A 577 4.09 22.53 28.27
CA LYS A 577 4.48 23.93 28.50
C LYS A 577 5.21 24.15 29.83
N ASN A 578 4.92 23.32 30.83
CA ASN A 578 5.45 23.41 32.19
C ASN A 578 6.34 22.20 32.55
N GLY A 579 6.75 21.38 31.58
CA GLY A 579 7.54 20.17 31.84
C GLY A 579 9.03 20.46 32.06
N ASN A 580 9.68 19.65 32.91
CA ASN A 580 11.08 19.85 33.24
C ASN A 580 12.00 19.28 32.14
N LYS A 581 12.56 20.16 31.32
CA LYS A 581 13.44 19.80 30.20
C LYS A 581 14.74 19.13 30.69
N GLN A 582 15.23 19.47 31.87
CA GLN A 582 16.41 18.85 32.49
C GLN A 582 16.13 17.42 32.95
N ASN A 583 14.91 17.10 33.38
CA ASN A 583 14.49 15.72 33.66
C ASN A 583 14.37 14.89 32.38
N ALA A 584 13.67 15.43 31.37
CA ALA A 584 13.56 14.79 30.06
C ALA A 584 14.94 14.50 29.44
N TRP A 585 15.89 15.44 29.54
CA TRP A 585 17.29 15.21 29.15
C TRP A 585 17.93 14.02 29.86
N LYS A 586 17.83 13.93 31.20
CA LYS A 586 18.44 12.82 31.97
C LYS A 586 17.91 11.46 31.52
N CYS A 587 16.61 11.35 31.27
CA CYS A 587 16.00 10.14 30.70
C CYS A 587 16.57 9.84 29.30
N PHE A 588 16.56 10.82 28.39
CA PHE A 588 17.09 10.62 27.03
C PHE A 588 18.57 10.27 27.02
N GLU A 589 19.38 10.82 27.92
CA GLU A 589 20.79 10.50 28.07
C GLU A 589 20.99 9.07 28.59
N ALA A 590 20.30 8.66 29.65
CA ALA A 590 20.38 7.31 30.20
C ALA A 590 19.93 6.25 29.17
N HIS A 591 18.78 6.44 28.54
CA HIS A 591 18.25 5.49 27.55
C HIS A 591 19.05 5.48 26.24
N ALA A 592 19.61 6.62 25.79
CA ALA A 592 20.49 6.65 24.62
C ALA A 592 21.79 5.87 24.86
N ASN A 593 22.35 5.98 26.08
CA ASN A 593 23.53 5.21 26.51
C ASN A 593 23.22 3.70 26.63
N ALA A 594 21.98 3.35 27.04
CA ALA A 594 21.49 1.97 27.01
C ALA A 594 21.19 1.43 25.58
N GLY A 595 21.23 2.30 24.57
CA GLY A 595 21.11 1.92 23.16
C GLY A 595 19.78 2.31 22.47
N ASP A 596 18.82 2.87 23.21
CA ASP A 596 17.47 3.17 22.68
C ASP A 596 17.50 4.20 21.54
N ILE A 597 16.87 3.85 20.42
CA ILE A 597 16.85 4.63 19.17
C ILE A 597 16.10 5.96 19.35
N THR A 598 14.98 5.93 20.07
CA THR A 598 14.13 7.11 20.29
C THR A 598 14.83 8.10 21.23
N ALA A 599 15.44 7.60 22.30
CA ALA A 599 16.24 8.39 23.23
C ALA A 599 17.48 9.00 22.55
N LYS A 600 18.17 8.26 21.67
CA LYS A 600 19.27 8.79 20.84
C LYS A 600 18.81 9.96 19.97
N TYR A 601 17.65 9.84 19.31
CA TYR A 601 17.06 10.96 18.55
C TYR A 601 16.77 12.18 19.44
N TRP A 602 16.17 12.00 20.62
CA TRP A 602 15.86 13.12 21.50
C TRP A 602 17.09 13.75 22.16
N LYS A 603 18.11 12.96 22.53
CA LYS A 603 19.42 13.48 22.97
C LYS A 603 20.06 14.33 21.86
N ALA A 604 20.07 13.83 20.63
CA ALA A 604 20.57 14.56 19.46
C ALA A 604 19.80 15.88 19.22
N TYR A 605 18.47 15.83 19.30
CA TYR A 605 17.60 17.00 19.17
C TYR A 605 17.91 18.07 20.23
N PHE A 606 18.04 17.64 21.48
CA PHE A 606 18.38 18.51 22.60
C PHE A 606 19.72 19.22 22.40
N LEU A 607 20.78 18.48 22.01
CA LEU A 607 22.12 19.03 21.73
C LEU A 607 22.13 20.00 20.55
N TYR A 608 21.55 19.59 19.40
CA TYR A 608 21.53 20.38 18.17
C TYR A 608 20.75 21.70 18.32
N TYR A 609 19.62 21.69 19.04
CA TYR A 609 18.83 22.90 19.31
C TYR A 609 19.25 23.65 20.59
N ASN A 610 20.30 23.20 21.28
CA ASN A 610 20.81 23.80 22.52
C ASN A 610 19.73 23.96 23.62
N ILE A 611 18.82 22.98 23.76
CA ILE A 611 17.57 23.12 24.53
C ILE A 611 17.76 23.48 26.01
N LEU A 612 18.92 23.15 26.61
CA LEU A 612 19.27 23.49 28.00
C LEU A 612 20.29 24.64 28.13
N ASN A 613 20.62 25.34 27.04
CA ASN A 613 21.56 26.46 27.01
C ASN A 613 22.95 26.17 27.65
N TRP A 614 23.53 24.98 27.40
CA TRP A 614 24.82 24.59 27.98
C TRP A 614 25.93 25.62 27.66
N PRO A 615 26.52 26.30 28.66
CA PRO A 615 27.53 27.33 28.43
C PRO A 615 28.93 26.74 28.21
N GLU A 616 29.18 25.52 28.73
CA GLU A 616 30.50 24.89 28.75
C GLU A 616 30.84 24.10 27.47
N SER A 617 29.85 23.74 26.65
CA SER A 617 30.07 23.04 25.37
C SER A 617 30.09 24.02 24.21
N THR A 618 30.99 23.81 23.25
CA THR A 618 30.97 24.59 22.01
C THR A 618 29.81 24.15 21.10
N ARG A 619 29.36 25.05 20.23
CA ARG A 619 28.39 24.72 19.17
C ARG A 619 28.90 23.59 18.26
N LYS A 620 30.23 23.48 18.08
CA LYS A 620 30.85 22.45 17.24
C LYS A 620 30.65 21.06 17.85
N GLU A 621 31.04 20.86 19.10
CA GLU A 621 30.95 19.56 19.78
C GLU A 621 29.50 19.07 19.88
N ARG A 622 28.56 19.94 20.26
CA ARG A 622 27.12 19.58 20.29
C ARG A 622 26.60 19.17 18.92
N PHE A 623 27.05 19.81 17.84
CA PHE A 623 26.66 19.43 16.49
C PHE A 623 27.28 18.09 16.07
N GLU A 624 28.55 17.84 16.39
CA GLU A 624 29.24 16.58 16.07
C GLU A 624 28.63 15.38 16.83
N GLU A 625 28.32 15.52 18.13
CA GLU A 625 27.59 14.47 18.87
C GLU A 625 26.16 14.30 18.34
N ALA A 626 25.42 15.39 18.09
CA ALA A 626 24.06 15.30 17.56
C ALA A 626 24.00 14.68 16.17
N ALA A 627 24.93 15.01 15.26
CA ALA A 627 24.99 14.41 13.93
C ALA A 627 25.30 12.90 13.99
N LYS A 628 26.16 12.47 14.92
CA LYS A 628 26.41 11.05 15.19
C LYS A 628 25.15 10.34 15.71
N LEU A 629 24.49 10.91 16.72
CA LEU A 629 23.29 10.31 17.34
C LEU A 629 22.08 10.31 16.37
N PHE A 630 21.89 11.37 15.58
CA PHE A 630 20.90 11.38 14.50
C PHE A 630 21.20 10.31 13.44
N LYS A 631 22.47 10.07 13.08
CA LYS A 631 22.83 8.97 12.18
C LYS A 631 22.46 7.61 12.78
N GLU A 632 22.82 7.37 14.04
CA GLU A 632 22.51 6.09 14.71
C GLU A 632 20.99 5.83 14.78
N ALA A 633 20.18 6.86 15.00
CA ALA A 633 18.72 6.72 14.97
C ALA A 633 18.15 6.64 13.54
N ALA A 634 18.77 7.30 12.56
CA ALA A 634 18.37 7.28 11.15
C ALA A 634 18.65 5.93 10.46
N ASP A 635 19.72 5.26 10.88
CA ASP A 635 20.08 3.90 10.47
C ASP A 635 19.22 2.84 11.22
N GLY A 636 18.50 3.25 12.26
CA GLY A 636 17.40 2.52 12.91
C GLY A 636 16.01 2.83 12.32
N ASP A 637 15.97 3.31 11.06
CA ASP A 637 14.79 3.63 10.26
C ASP A 637 13.81 4.72 10.76
N MET A 638 14.15 5.46 11.82
CA MET A 638 13.33 6.57 12.32
C MET A 638 13.32 7.78 11.35
N GLU A 639 12.15 8.20 10.88
CA GLU A 639 11.99 9.16 9.79
C GLU A 639 12.36 10.61 10.19
N GLU A 640 12.09 11.06 11.42
CA GLU A 640 12.62 12.32 11.91
C GLU A 640 14.15 12.30 12.02
N ALA A 641 14.75 11.18 12.43
CA ALA A 641 16.20 11.07 12.53
C ALA A 641 16.85 11.12 11.14
N GLN A 642 16.29 10.42 10.16
CA GLN A 642 16.69 10.48 8.75
C GLN A 642 16.58 11.90 8.20
N LEU A 643 15.48 12.63 8.48
CA LEU A 643 15.35 14.06 8.15
C LEU A 643 16.45 14.89 8.82
N ARG A 644 16.70 14.74 10.12
CA ARG A 644 17.69 15.55 10.86
C ARG A 644 19.12 15.28 10.38
N TYR A 645 19.50 14.01 10.20
CA TYR A 645 20.83 13.66 9.67
C TYR A 645 21.02 14.13 8.22
N GLY A 646 19.98 14.06 7.38
CA GLY A 646 19.98 14.68 6.06
C GLY A 646 20.24 16.20 6.10
N ASN A 647 19.68 16.92 7.09
CA ASN A 647 19.98 18.34 7.29
C ASN A 647 21.42 18.60 7.74
N CYS A 648 21.96 17.76 8.65
CA CYS A 648 23.38 17.82 9.04
C CYS A 648 24.30 17.68 7.83
N LEU A 649 24.09 16.64 7.01
CA LEU A 649 24.85 16.40 5.77
C LEU A 649 24.69 17.52 4.74
N PHE A 650 23.47 18.03 4.52
CA PHE A 650 23.20 19.07 3.53
C PHE A 650 23.91 20.40 3.85
N LYS A 651 24.04 20.73 5.13
CA LYS A 651 24.67 21.98 5.60
C LYS A 651 26.16 21.84 5.89
N GLY A 652 26.60 20.68 6.38
CA GLY A 652 27.89 20.49 7.04
C GLY A 652 27.86 20.79 8.55
N GLU A 653 26.71 20.59 9.21
CA GLU A 653 26.56 20.78 10.66
C GLU A 653 26.82 19.47 11.41
N GLY A 654 27.99 19.35 12.05
CA GLY A 654 28.41 18.15 12.80
C GLY A 654 28.97 17.00 11.96
N THR A 655 29.07 17.19 10.65
CA THR A 655 29.55 16.21 9.67
C THR A 655 30.15 16.97 8.48
N PRO A 656 31.09 16.40 7.72
CA PRO A 656 31.42 16.91 6.39
C PRO A 656 30.15 17.07 5.54
N LYS A 657 30.13 18.13 4.72
CA LYS A 657 28.99 18.48 3.87
C LYS A 657 28.90 17.56 2.66
N ASP A 658 27.80 16.84 2.54
CA ASP A 658 27.54 15.89 1.45
C ASP A 658 26.08 16.01 1.01
N MET A 659 25.86 16.69 -0.11
CA MET A 659 24.50 16.90 -0.66
C MET A 659 23.92 15.63 -1.30
N ALA A 660 24.76 14.74 -1.85
CA ALA A 660 24.30 13.51 -2.48
C ALA A 660 23.75 12.55 -1.41
N LYS A 661 24.50 12.35 -0.34
CA LYS A 661 24.08 11.53 0.80
C LYS A 661 22.96 12.18 1.61
N ALA A 662 22.91 13.51 1.69
CA ALA A 662 21.74 14.21 2.21
C ALA A 662 20.47 13.87 1.40
N ALA A 663 20.56 13.82 0.07
CA ALA A 663 19.45 13.43 -0.79
C ALA A 663 18.99 11.99 -0.55
N GLU A 664 19.91 11.05 -0.28
CA GLU A 664 19.56 9.67 0.10
C GLU A 664 18.75 9.62 1.41
N TYR A 665 19.21 10.29 2.47
CA TYR A 665 18.49 10.30 3.77
C TYR A 665 17.18 11.10 3.70
N PHE A 666 17.12 12.20 2.93
CA PHE A 666 15.84 12.88 2.66
C PHE A 666 14.89 12.02 1.82
N LYS A 667 15.39 11.21 0.87
CA LYS A 667 14.52 10.28 0.14
C LYS A 667 13.97 9.20 1.06
N LYS A 668 14.80 8.55 1.88
CA LYS A 668 14.32 7.56 2.89
C LYS A 668 13.23 8.14 3.79
N ALA A 669 13.47 9.32 4.36
CA ALA A 669 12.48 9.99 5.22
C ALA A 669 11.20 10.38 4.45
N ALA A 670 11.31 10.76 3.17
CA ALA A 670 10.16 11.07 2.32
C ALA A 670 9.35 9.82 1.94
N ASP A 671 10.02 8.72 1.63
CA ASP A 671 9.42 7.43 1.34
C ASP A 671 8.74 6.85 2.61
N ASN A 672 9.31 7.08 3.80
CA ASN A 672 8.67 6.84 5.11
C ASN A 672 7.60 7.90 5.49
N GLY A 673 7.22 8.80 4.58
CA GLY A 673 6.06 9.69 4.77
C GLY A 673 6.34 11.08 5.33
N ASN A 674 7.58 11.44 5.67
CA ASN A 674 7.90 12.72 6.31
C ASN A 674 7.76 13.92 5.34
N LEU A 675 6.82 14.81 5.63
CA LEU A 675 6.44 15.92 4.74
C LEU A 675 7.57 16.92 4.48
N THR A 676 8.44 17.15 5.48
CA THR A 676 9.57 18.08 5.32
C THR A 676 10.68 17.45 4.49
N ALA A 677 10.88 16.13 4.63
CA ALA A 677 11.79 15.39 3.78
C ALA A 677 11.32 15.37 2.32
N MET A 678 10.01 15.16 2.07
CA MET A 678 9.40 15.27 0.73
C MET A 678 9.67 16.64 0.08
N TYR A 679 9.46 17.73 0.81
CA TYR A 679 9.81 19.08 0.32
C TYR A 679 11.31 19.21 0.00
N ASN A 680 12.18 18.75 0.90
CA ASN A 680 13.63 18.84 0.73
C ASN A 680 14.11 18.05 -0.49
N ILE A 681 13.72 16.78 -0.65
CA ILE A 681 14.15 15.94 -1.76
C ILE A 681 13.57 16.42 -3.10
N GLY A 682 12.33 16.90 -3.12
CA GLY A 682 11.72 17.51 -4.30
C GLY A 682 12.47 18.78 -4.74
N ASN A 683 12.80 19.65 -3.80
CA ASN A 683 13.61 20.85 -4.05
C ASN A 683 15.04 20.52 -4.53
N ILE A 684 15.64 19.43 -4.01
CA ILE A 684 16.95 18.91 -4.43
C ILE A 684 16.92 18.39 -5.86
N TYR A 685 15.98 17.52 -6.24
CA TYR A 685 15.86 17.03 -7.61
C TYR A 685 15.52 18.16 -8.60
N TYR A 686 14.60 19.06 -8.24
CA TYR A 686 14.17 20.17 -9.09
C TYR A 686 15.33 21.12 -9.48
N HIS A 687 16.29 21.35 -8.57
CA HIS A 687 17.45 22.22 -8.83
C HIS A 687 18.75 21.46 -9.19
N GLY A 688 18.87 20.18 -8.85
CA GLY A 688 20.09 19.39 -9.00
C GLY A 688 21.13 19.61 -7.88
N TYR A 689 20.68 19.78 -6.63
CA TYR A 689 21.59 20.04 -5.51
C TYR A 689 22.32 18.77 -5.05
N GLY A 690 23.50 18.52 -5.61
CA GLY A 690 24.34 17.35 -5.30
C GLY A 690 23.93 16.06 -6.01
N VAL A 691 22.83 16.10 -6.78
CA VAL A 691 22.33 14.99 -7.60
C VAL A 691 22.07 15.50 -9.02
N LYS A 692 21.95 14.59 -10.00
CA LYS A 692 21.49 14.97 -11.35
C LYS A 692 20.09 15.60 -11.24
N ARG A 693 19.91 16.79 -11.83
CA ARG A 693 18.62 17.48 -11.84
C ARG A 693 17.56 16.63 -12.54
N ASP A 694 16.47 16.37 -11.84
CA ASP A 694 15.28 15.68 -12.34
C ASP A 694 14.05 16.53 -12.02
N LEU A 695 13.44 17.09 -13.06
CA LEU A 695 12.25 17.93 -12.90
C LEU A 695 10.99 17.10 -12.62
N VAL A 696 10.92 15.85 -13.09
CA VAL A 696 9.74 15.00 -12.95
C VAL A 696 9.64 14.47 -11.52
N GLU A 697 10.73 13.87 -11.01
CA GLU A 697 10.78 13.39 -9.62
C GLU A 697 10.81 14.58 -8.64
N GLY A 698 11.45 15.70 -9.01
CA GLY A 698 11.43 16.95 -8.25
C GLY A 698 10.03 17.53 -8.07
N GLU A 699 9.28 17.70 -9.16
CA GLU A 699 7.88 18.14 -9.09
C GLU A 699 6.99 17.13 -8.35
N ARG A 700 7.16 15.82 -8.58
CA ARG A 700 6.39 14.78 -7.88
C ARG A 700 6.48 14.92 -6.36
N PHE A 701 7.69 15.02 -5.80
CA PHE A 701 7.87 15.17 -4.36
C PHE A 701 7.39 16.53 -3.83
N LEU A 702 7.54 17.61 -4.61
CA LEU A 702 7.01 18.93 -4.25
C LEU A 702 5.47 18.94 -4.23
N LYS A 703 4.81 18.33 -5.22
CA LYS A 703 3.36 18.17 -5.25
C LYS A 703 2.87 17.32 -4.07
N LEU A 704 3.50 16.19 -3.79
CA LEU A 704 3.15 15.31 -2.68
C LEU A 704 3.23 16.02 -1.32
N ALA A 705 4.30 16.78 -1.07
CA ALA A 705 4.43 17.62 0.12
C ALA A 705 3.36 18.72 0.18
N ALA A 706 3.05 19.37 -0.96
CA ALA A 706 2.07 20.43 -1.04
C ALA A 706 0.61 19.95 -0.83
N TYR A 707 0.24 18.77 -1.35
CA TYR A 707 -1.07 18.14 -1.10
C TYR A 707 -1.29 17.88 0.39
N ARG A 708 -0.25 17.40 1.08
CA ARG A 708 -0.25 17.17 2.54
C ARG A 708 0.00 18.46 3.33
N GLN A 709 -0.26 19.62 2.71
CA GLN A 709 -0.25 20.98 3.27
C GLN A 709 1.11 21.48 3.82
N GLN A 710 2.23 20.94 3.32
CA GLN A 710 3.56 21.48 3.66
C GLN A 710 3.73 22.88 3.02
N ALA A 711 3.82 23.91 3.86
CA ALA A 711 3.67 25.31 3.45
C ALA A 711 4.76 25.80 2.46
N LEU A 712 6.00 25.31 2.57
CA LEU A 712 7.09 25.68 1.66
C LEU A 712 6.89 25.03 0.29
N ALA A 713 6.38 23.80 0.25
CA ALA A 713 6.04 23.10 -0.98
C ALA A 713 4.86 23.79 -1.71
N VAL A 714 3.79 24.14 -0.99
CA VAL A 714 2.66 24.92 -1.54
C VAL A 714 3.15 26.26 -2.11
N LYS A 715 4.02 26.97 -1.39
CA LYS A 715 4.61 28.24 -1.84
C LYS A 715 5.48 28.05 -3.09
N MET A 716 6.35 27.03 -3.10
CA MET A 716 7.24 26.75 -4.22
C MET A 716 6.47 26.33 -5.46
N CYS A 717 5.44 25.50 -5.35
CA CYS A 717 4.65 25.08 -6.51
C CYS A 717 3.94 26.28 -7.17
N LYS A 718 3.33 27.16 -6.37
CA LYS A 718 2.77 28.44 -6.84
C LYS A 718 3.82 29.34 -7.50
N GLN A 719 5.03 29.44 -6.94
CA GLN A 719 6.13 30.25 -7.50
C GLN A 719 6.75 29.69 -8.78
N LYS A 720 6.52 28.41 -9.10
CA LYS A 720 7.08 27.71 -10.26
C LYS A 720 6.04 27.30 -11.30
N ASN A 721 4.76 27.67 -11.11
CA ASN A 721 3.62 27.21 -11.90
C ASN A 721 3.48 25.67 -11.97
N ILE A 722 3.97 24.97 -10.94
CA ILE A 722 3.83 23.51 -10.80
C ILE A 722 2.36 23.25 -10.42
N VAL A 723 1.61 22.61 -11.32
CA VAL A 723 0.18 22.36 -11.15
C VAL A 723 -0.05 21.39 -9.98
N LEU A 724 -0.81 21.88 -8.98
CA LEU A 724 -1.38 21.16 -7.85
C LEU A 724 -2.86 20.86 -8.11
#